data_AF-A2EP06-F1
#
_entry.id   AF-A2EP06-F1
#
_cell.length_a   1.000
_cell.length_b   1.000
_cell.length_c   1.000
_cell.angle_alpha   90.00
_cell.angle_beta   90.00
_cell.angle_gamma   90.00
#
_symmetry.space_group_name_H-M   'P 1'
#
loop_
_entity.id
_entity.type
_entity.pdbx_description
1 polymer ?
#
loop_
_entity_poly.entity_id
_entity_poly.type
_entity_poly.pdbx_seq_one_letter_code
_entity_poly.pdbx_strand_id
1 'polypeptide(L)'
;MLKIQQLTEDIYWLGALDPTLAVFDIIMETKYGTTYNAYMIKTPAGAVLVETVKECFFEEYIEKVKSVIGDINNIKYLITNHTEPDHSGSIKKIIEIIPGLTVIGSKTALTYLEDIVNIPFRGHSAEDLKALKFGGKTFEFISCPFLHWPDSMYTWLPEEQALFTCDSFGAHYSPKKSILMSELPPEEEDGYQEALLYYYTAIFGPFKDFVIKGTDKILDLDIKIICLGHGPVLDARVQETIDTYRKWSEPALPHPGIEVVMVYASAYGYTTEMAEEIKNGILDKIPDASVKMYNVNIQNYGGMKADIMNSIATADGVLLGTNTINGDAVPPIWDVALSMNPIVHGGKIVTAFGSYGWSGEGVDNIINRFDKIRCKVVEPIKIKFRMSKKEHKQVREFGRRFADCLESGEVPDRAVPGRVVGAKDWSELNPTGAIVLWRCVICGEIYAGVTPPLVCPACGVGQDLFELYEAEEVTCSSFENLKFVVVGSGAAAVSAIDAIRARNTVASITMLTREKIMPYYRPIIVDALNSEISPENYYLKNEDWYTENNITVKLGTTVKSIDTARKSLTLSDGSTMQYDRLILATGSRPFVPPIGHEGLTGVYVIRTSNDVELLKETCKTAKKAVVIGGGVLGLENASAIKDRGLSVTVVECMPRLMARQLDPEASEILQGFVRDYGVDLRMGQCVVIKGDGKKVTGVQVGDEFISADFVVVNAGVRAESEVAAAAGIECSRGITVNNKMETSAQDVYAAGDCAYMENINQGLWAPALAMGKVAGANAAGDSKTFHFSIEPVNMIAMGTDLFAVGIPPDSPKGYNVISQRDEKEGTAIKLYFKDNRLVYAAGFKCQKQSGFLLKGVRNGHTLQHVLAELF
;
A
#
# COMPACT_ATOMS: atom_id res chain seq x y z
N MET A 1 28.58 34.00 -25.81
CA MET A 1 28.51 32.55 -25.51
C MET A 1 29.92 32.04 -25.38
N LEU A 2 30.26 31.49 -24.20
CA LEU A 2 31.50 30.74 -24.03
C LEU A 2 31.47 29.53 -24.97
N LYS A 3 32.44 29.44 -25.88
CA LYS A 3 32.43 28.40 -26.91
C LYS A 3 32.98 27.09 -26.36
N ILE A 4 34.27 27.06 -26.01
CA ILE A 4 35.00 25.89 -25.49
C ILE A 4 36.07 26.44 -24.56
N GLN A 5 36.28 25.81 -23.40
CA GLN A 5 37.38 26.17 -22.51
C GLN A 5 38.27 24.96 -22.28
N GLN A 6 39.57 25.11 -22.53
CA GLN A 6 40.56 24.12 -22.13
C GLN A 6 40.91 24.39 -20.65
N LEU A 7 40.70 23.38 -19.80
CA LEU A 7 40.87 23.49 -18.35
C LEU A 7 42.26 23.04 -17.90
N THR A 8 42.75 21.96 -18.51
CA THR A 8 44.11 21.41 -18.32
C THR A 8 44.71 21.03 -19.67
N GLU A 9 45.84 20.33 -19.71
CA GLU A 9 46.42 19.88 -20.98
C GLU A 9 45.43 18.97 -21.74
N ASP A 10 44.76 18.06 -21.03
CA ASP A 10 43.90 17.03 -21.64
C ASP A 10 42.39 17.22 -21.41
N ILE A 11 41.96 18.11 -20.51
CA ILE A 11 40.55 18.30 -20.14
C ILE A 11 39.96 19.55 -20.81
N TYR A 12 38.82 19.37 -21.47
CA TYR A 12 38.04 20.44 -22.10
C TYR A 12 36.63 20.51 -21.51
N TRP A 13 36.18 21.72 -21.17
CA TRP A 13 34.78 22.02 -20.92
C TRP A 13 34.05 22.29 -22.23
N LEU A 14 32.94 21.58 -22.44
CA LEU A 14 32.13 21.60 -23.66
C LEU A 14 30.66 21.89 -23.37
N GLY A 15 30.31 22.22 -22.12
CA GLY A 15 28.94 22.40 -21.66
C GLY A 15 28.18 23.57 -22.29
N ALA A 16 27.03 23.89 -21.71
CA ALA A 16 26.14 24.95 -22.15
C ALA A 16 25.86 25.97 -21.05
N LEU A 17 25.58 27.22 -21.43
CA LEU A 17 25.13 28.27 -20.52
C LEU A 17 23.62 28.47 -20.69
N ASP A 18 22.90 28.64 -19.59
CA ASP A 18 21.48 29.01 -19.57
C ASP A 18 21.26 30.22 -18.64
N PRO A 19 21.67 31.42 -19.08
CA PRO A 19 21.55 32.65 -18.27
C PRO A 19 20.10 33.12 -18.10
N THR A 20 19.16 32.53 -18.84
CA THR A 20 17.75 32.94 -18.86
C THR A 20 16.84 32.02 -18.06
N LEU A 21 17.37 30.91 -17.53
CA LEU A 21 16.60 30.03 -16.68
C LEU A 21 16.14 30.80 -15.45
N ALA A 22 14.81 30.87 -15.26
CA ALA A 22 14.21 31.52 -14.09
C ALA A 22 13.88 30.51 -12.98
N VAL A 23 13.48 29.29 -13.36
CA VAL A 23 13.10 28.23 -12.43
C VAL A 23 13.72 26.91 -12.86
N PHE A 24 14.49 26.29 -11.97
CA PHE A 24 15.06 24.96 -12.11
C PHE A 24 14.14 23.91 -11.46
N ASP A 25 13.94 22.79 -12.15
CA ASP A 25 13.05 21.67 -11.78
C ASP A 25 11.73 22.07 -11.13
N ILE A 26 11.11 23.11 -11.69
CA ILE A 26 9.82 23.68 -11.29
C ILE A 26 9.72 24.24 -9.85
N ILE A 27 10.77 24.12 -9.01
CA ILE A 27 10.71 24.47 -7.58
C ILE A 27 11.81 25.43 -7.09
N MET A 28 12.92 25.60 -7.83
CA MET A 28 14.06 26.42 -7.42
C MET A 28 14.19 27.66 -8.28
N GLU A 29 14.28 28.84 -7.68
CA GLU A 29 14.55 30.07 -8.43
C GLU A 29 16.04 30.16 -8.80
N THR A 30 16.33 30.47 -10.07
CA THR A 30 17.71 30.62 -10.55
C THR A 30 17.98 32.06 -10.97
N LYS A 31 18.11 32.95 -9.97
CA LYS A 31 18.33 34.40 -10.15
C LYS A 31 19.50 34.76 -11.07
N TYR A 32 20.51 33.91 -11.15
CA TYR A 32 21.74 34.12 -11.92
C TYR A 32 21.86 33.18 -13.13
N GLY A 33 20.77 32.49 -13.50
CA GLY A 33 20.79 31.41 -14.50
C GLY A 33 21.58 30.19 -14.03
N THR A 34 21.94 29.28 -14.95
CA THR A 34 22.75 28.09 -14.65
C THR A 34 23.67 27.73 -15.80
N THR A 35 24.50 26.71 -15.62
CA THR A 35 25.24 26.04 -16.70
C THR A 35 24.95 24.55 -16.66
N TYR A 36 25.10 23.86 -17.78
CA TYR A 36 25.10 22.39 -17.84
C TYR A 36 26.49 21.98 -18.30
N ASN A 37 27.33 21.59 -17.36
CA ASN A 37 28.75 21.37 -17.60
C ASN A 37 28.99 19.93 -18.03
N ALA A 38 29.59 19.77 -19.21
CA ALA A 38 30.02 18.49 -19.74
C ALA A 38 31.49 18.58 -20.17
N TYR A 39 32.21 17.48 -20.03
CA TYR A 39 33.66 17.46 -20.18
C TYR A 39 34.12 16.42 -21.19
N MET A 40 35.23 16.70 -21.86
CA MET A 40 35.95 15.72 -22.66
C MET A 40 37.39 15.62 -22.20
N ILE A 41 37.85 14.39 -21.97
CA ILE A 41 39.22 14.05 -21.62
C ILE A 41 39.86 13.41 -22.84
N LYS A 42 40.88 14.08 -23.38
CA LYS A 42 41.66 13.56 -24.50
C LYS A 42 42.72 12.60 -23.98
N THR A 43 42.97 11.58 -24.78
CA THR A 43 44.03 10.60 -24.55
C THR A 43 44.69 10.25 -25.89
N PRO A 44 45.92 9.73 -25.89
CA PRO A 44 46.54 9.13 -27.07
C PRO A 44 45.69 8.06 -27.78
N ALA A 45 44.76 7.40 -27.08
CA ALA A 45 43.93 6.32 -27.63
C ALA A 45 42.54 6.78 -28.14
N GLY A 46 42.18 8.05 -27.95
CA GLY A 46 40.85 8.58 -28.22
C GLY A 46 40.38 9.52 -27.11
N ALA A 47 39.08 9.56 -26.84
CA ALA A 47 38.52 10.42 -25.79
C ALA A 47 37.47 9.73 -24.91
N VAL A 48 37.30 10.28 -23.71
CA VAL A 48 36.24 9.95 -22.75
C VAL A 48 35.39 11.20 -22.53
N LEU A 49 34.08 11.05 -22.60
CA LEU A 49 33.13 12.09 -22.18
C LEU A 49 32.76 11.89 -20.72
N VAL A 50 32.60 12.97 -19.96
CA VAL A 50 32.07 12.95 -18.58
C VAL A 50 30.90 13.93 -18.52
N GLU A 51 29.74 13.40 -18.13
CA GLU A 51 28.41 14.03 -18.25
C GLU A 51 28.02 14.43 -19.68
N THR A 52 26.75 14.82 -19.82
CA THR A 52 26.24 15.50 -21.00
C THR A 52 25.49 16.77 -20.59
N VAL A 53 24.71 17.34 -21.50
CA VAL A 53 23.90 18.52 -21.23
C VAL A 53 22.42 18.19 -21.32
N LYS A 54 21.59 19.06 -20.77
CA LYS A 54 20.14 19.03 -20.96
C LYS A 54 19.78 18.98 -22.44
N GLU A 55 18.77 18.18 -22.79
CA GLU A 55 18.49 17.78 -24.17
C GLU A 55 18.35 18.97 -25.15
N CYS A 56 17.78 20.10 -24.71
CA CYS A 56 17.61 21.30 -25.54
C CYS A 56 18.93 21.96 -25.97
N PHE A 57 20.05 21.68 -25.29
CA PHE A 57 21.38 22.16 -25.62
C PHE A 57 22.22 21.13 -26.41
N PHE A 58 21.64 19.99 -26.79
CA PHE A 58 22.35 18.90 -27.46
C PHE A 58 23.09 19.35 -28.73
N GLU A 59 22.43 20.13 -29.60
CA GLU A 59 23.01 20.54 -30.88
C GLU A 59 24.25 21.43 -30.68
N GLU A 60 24.20 22.37 -29.73
CA GLU A 60 25.34 23.20 -29.38
C GLU A 60 26.48 22.35 -28.78
N TYR A 61 26.14 21.44 -27.87
CA TYR A 61 27.10 20.56 -27.21
C TYR A 61 27.83 19.65 -28.22
N ILE A 62 27.09 19.02 -29.14
CA ILE A 62 27.69 18.07 -30.06
C ILE A 62 28.57 18.73 -31.12
N GLU A 63 28.27 19.96 -31.52
CA GLU A 63 29.15 20.78 -32.36
C GLU A 63 30.49 21.06 -31.66
N LYS A 64 30.46 21.39 -30.36
CA LYS A 64 31.67 21.59 -29.56
C LYS A 64 32.50 20.31 -29.47
N VAL A 65 31.86 19.18 -29.15
CA VAL A 65 32.52 17.86 -29.12
C VAL A 65 33.24 17.57 -30.43
N LYS A 66 32.53 17.67 -31.58
CA LYS A 66 33.11 17.44 -32.92
C LYS A 66 34.27 18.38 -33.22
N SER A 67 34.18 19.65 -32.82
CA SER A 67 35.25 20.63 -33.09
C SER A 67 36.56 20.33 -32.36
N VAL A 68 36.51 19.68 -31.19
CA VAL A 68 37.71 19.37 -30.40
C VAL A 68 38.28 17.99 -30.73
N ILE A 69 37.44 16.97 -30.95
CA ILE A 69 37.88 15.60 -31.26
C ILE A 69 38.08 15.34 -32.76
N GLY A 70 37.46 16.14 -33.62
CA GLY A 70 37.36 15.89 -35.05
C GLY A 70 36.38 14.75 -35.34
N ASP A 71 36.87 13.52 -35.37
CA ASP A 71 36.05 12.33 -35.59
C ASP A 71 35.45 11.81 -34.28
N ILE A 72 34.12 11.88 -34.17
CA ILE A 72 33.36 11.48 -32.99
C ILE A 72 33.52 9.98 -32.65
N ASN A 73 33.87 9.15 -33.64
CA ASN A 73 34.12 7.72 -33.43
C ASN A 73 35.36 7.43 -32.57
N ASN A 74 36.20 8.44 -32.31
CA ASN A 74 37.32 8.35 -31.38
C ASN A 74 36.89 8.39 -29.90
N ILE A 75 35.62 8.70 -29.61
CA ILE A 75 35.06 8.63 -28.27
C ILE A 75 34.69 7.19 -27.97
N LYS A 76 35.22 6.62 -26.88
CA LYS A 76 35.02 5.21 -26.52
C LYS A 76 34.14 5.02 -25.30
N TYR A 77 34.20 5.97 -24.37
CA TYR A 77 33.49 5.90 -23.10
C TYR A 77 32.75 7.20 -22.83
N LEU A 78 31.60 7.06 -22.21
CA LEU A 78 30.83 8.14 -21.60
C LEU A 78 30.67 7.77 -20.12
N ILE A 79 31.18 8.60 -19.23
CA ILE A 79 30.98 8.45 -17.79
C ILE A 79 29.82 9.36 -17.38
N THR A 80 28.82 8.79 -16.70
CA THR A 80 27.70 9.52 -16.10
C THR A 80 27.77 9.30 -14.59
N ASN A 81 28.15 10.36 -13.86
CA ASN A 81 28.24 10.35 -12.42
C ASN A 81 26.86 10.44 -11.76
N HIS A 82 25.86 10.93 -12.51
CA HIS A 82 24.50 11.14 -12.06
C HIS A 82 23.54 11.19 -13.25
N THR A 83 22.31 10.69 -13.09
CA THR A 83 21.36 10.48 -14.18
C THR A 83 20.19 11.47 -14.23
N GLU A 84 20.18 12.53 -13.43
CA GLU A 84 19.14 13.56 -13.57
C GLU A 84 19.14 14.15 -15.01
N PRO A 85 17.96 14.39 -15.63
CA PRO A 85 17.85 14.64 -17.08
C PRO A 85 18.58 15.88 -17.61
N ASP A 86 18.98 16.78 -16.74
CA ASP A 86 19.78 17.96 -17.08
C ASP A 86 21.27 17.65 -17.29
N HIS A 87 21.76 16.53 -16.76
CA HIS A 87 23.09 15.95 -17.04
C HIS A 87 23.02 14.76 -18.00
N SER A 88 21.95 13.98 -17.95
CA SER A 88 21.80 12.73 -18.70
C SER A 88 20.91 12.84 -19.95
N GLY A 89 20.18 13.94 -20.13
CA GLY A 89 19.15 14.05 -21.16
C GLY A 89 19.65 13.94 -22.59
N SER A 90 20.94 14.19 -22.83
CA SER A 90 21.56 14.03 -24.14
C SER A 90 22.17 12.64 -24.38
N ILE A 91 22.26 11.78 -23.36
CA ILE A 91 22.95 10.47 -23.46
C ILE A 91 22.35 9.59 -24.55
N LYS A 92 21.01 9.54 -24.65
CA LYS A 92 20.31 8.79 -25.70
C LYS A 92 20.81 9.17 -27.10
N LYS A 93 20.86 10.46 -27.40
CA LYS A 93 21.30 10.97 -28.71
C LYS A 93 22.78 10.68 -28.95
N ILE A 94 23.61 10.74 -27.91
CA ILE A 94 25.04 10.38 -27.99
C ILE A 94 25.22 8.89 -28.33
N ILE A 95 24.46 7.99 -27.68
CA ILE A 95 24.47 6.55 -27.96
C ILE A 95 24.10 6.26 -29.42
N GLU A 96 23.10 6.96 -29.95
CA GLU A 96 22.61 6.77 -31.32
C GLU A 96 23.64 7.19 -32.39
N ILE A 97 24.46 8.21 -32.12
CA ILE A 97 25.42 8.74 -33.10
C ILE A 97 26.85 8.22 -32.94
N ILE A 98 27.19 7.56 -31.83
CA ILE A 98 28.52 6.98 -31.59
C ILE A 98 28.42 5.44 -31.49
N PRO A 99 28.61 4.72 -32.60
CA PRO A 99 28.53 3.26 -32.61
C PRO A 99 29.52 2.62 -31.63
N GLY A 100 29.00 1.75 -30.75
CA GLY A 100 29.82 0.96 -29.83
C GLY A 100 30.33 1.71 -28.60
N LEU A 101 29.83 2.93 -28.35
CA LEU A 101 30.05 3.67 -27.11
C LEU A 101 29.69 2.80 -25.89
N THR A 102 30.55 2.83 -24.87
CA THR A 102 30.27 2.20 -23.57
C THR A 102 29.97 3.28 -22.54
N VAL A 103 28.81 3.17 -21.90
CA VAL A 103 28.39 4.07 -20.82
C VAL A 103 28.82 3.48 -19.49
N ILE A 104 29.46 4.29 -18.66
CA ILE A 104 29.92 3.92 -17.32
C ILE A 104 29.19 4.78 -16.31
N GLY A 105 28.59 4.14 -15.32
CA GLY A 105 27.91 4.78 -14.20
C GLY A 105 27.85 3.80 -13.02
N SER A 106 27.33 4.23 -11.87
CA SER A 106 27.01 3.30 -10.78
C SER A 106 25.97 2.26 -11.26
N LYS A 107 25.86 1.13 -10.57
CA LYS A 107 24.81 0.12 -10.89
C LYS A 107 23.41 0.74 -10.90
N THR A 108 23.16 1.62 -9.94
CA THR A 108 21.92 2.38 -9.83
C THR A 108 21.75 3.33 -11.02
N ALA A 109 22.81 4.08 -11.40
CA ALA A 109 22.78 4.98 -12.55
C ALA A 109 22.44 4.23 -13.85
N LEU A 110 23.06 3.08 -14.09
CA LEU A 110 22.78 2.29 -15.30
C LEU A 110 21.33 1.79 -15.33
N THR A 111 20.78 1.39 -14.18
CA THR A 111 19.36 1.00 -14.07
C THR A 111 18.44 2.18 -14.38
N TYR A 112 18.69 3.35 -13.77
CA TYR A 112 17.90 4.56 -14.06
C TYR A 112 18.02 4.98 -15.51
N LEU A 113 19.21 4.86 -16.08
CA LEU A 113 19.46 5.25 -17.45
C LEU A 113 18.70 4.35 -18.44
N GLU A 114 18.56 3.04 -18.18
CA GLU A 114 17.69 2.15 -18.97
C GLU A 114 16.26 2.69 -19.07
N ASP A 115 15.70 3.11 -17.93
CA ASP A 115 14.35 3.69 -17.84
C ASP A 115 14.26 5.10 -18.47
N ILE A 116 15.34 5.88 -18.45
CA ILE A 116 15.39 7.22 -19.05
C ILE A 116 15.52 7.12 -20.57
N VAL A 117 16.49 6.35 -21.10
CA VAL A 117 16.79 6.34 -22.53
C VAL A 117 15.84 5.44 -23.33
N ASN A 118 15.29 4.39 -22.71
CA ASN A 118 14.37 3.42 -23.32
C ASN A 118 14.92 2.78 -24.61
N ILE A 119 16.25 2.61 -24.70
CA ILE A 119 16.94 1.92 -25.80
C ILE A 119 18.05 1.03 -25.23
N PRO A 120 18.40 -0.09 -25.88
CA PRO A 120 19.56 -0.88 -25.46
C PRO A 120 20.86 -0.08 -25.64
N PHE A 121 21.74 -0.12 -24.65
CA PHE A 121 23.09 0.45 -24.74
C PHE A 121 24.11 -0.43 -24.02
N ARG A 122 25.40 -0.20 -24.26
CA ARG A 122 26.47 -0.93 -23.58
C ARG A 122 26.79 -0.24 -22.26
N GLY A 123 26.14 -0.68 -21.18
CA GLY A 123 26.46 -0.23 -19.82
C GLY A 123 27.57 -1.07 -19.18
N HIS A 124 28.45 -0.44 -18.40
CA HIS A 124 29.40 -1.13 -17.52
C HIS A 124 29.49 -0.42 -16.17
N SER A 125 29.21 -1.13 -15.08
CA SER A 125 29.14 -0.51 -13.77
C SER A 125 30.52 -0.09 -13.26
N ALA A 126 30.57 1.09 -12.65
CA ALA A 126 31.76 1.64 -12.01
C ALA A 126 32.27 0.73 -10.87
N GLU A 127 31.37 0.11 -10.12
CA GLU A 127 31.67 -0.80 -9.02
C GLU A 127 32.38 -2.07 -9.49
N ASP A 128 31.97 -2.63 -10.63
CA ASP A 128 32.60 -3.83 -11.20
C ASP A 128 33.95 -3.49 -11.83
N LEU A 129 34.06 -2.32 -12.47
CA LEU A 129 35.32 -1.85 -13.05
C LEU A 129 36.37 -1.48 -12.00
N LYS A 130 35.95 -0.92 -10.86
CA LYS A 130 36.75 -0.22 -9.84
C LYS A 130 37.46 1.04 -10.37
N ALA A 131 38.14 0.92 -11.50
CA ALA A 131 38.72 2.02 -12.24
C ALA A 131 38.76 1.70 -13.75
N LEU A 132 38.55 2.72 -14.59
CA LEU A 132 38.76 2.62 -16.04
C LEU A 132 40.19 3.08 -16.38
N LYS A 133 40.95 2.24 -17.08
CA LYS A 133 42.25 2.62 -17.66
C LYS A 133 42.11 2.78 -19.16
N PHE A 134 42.35 3.98 -19.68
CA PHE A 134 42.21 4.27 -21.10
C PHE A 134 43.24 5.30 -21.57
N GLY A 135 43.98 4.96 -22.62
CA GLY A 135 44.95 5.87 -23.24
C GLY A 135 46.01 6.44 -22.29
N GLY A 136 46.38 5.71 -21.23
CA GLY A 136 47.37 6.17 -20.25
C GLY A 136 46.79 7.05 -19.12
N LYS A 137 45.47 7.20 -19.05
CA LYS A 137 44.75 7.85 -17.95
C LYS A 137 43.99 6.82 -17.10
N THR A 138 43.80 7.11 -15.82
CA THR A 138 43.07 6.26 -14.86
C THR A 138 41.88 7.03 -14.29
N PHE A 139 40.68 6.53 -14.52
CA PHE A 139 39.45 7.09 -13.95
C PHE A 139 39.02 6.21 -12.78
N GLU A 140 39.16 6.71 -11.56
CA GLU A 140 38.77 6.03 -10.33
C GLU A 140 37.38 6.47 -9.90
N PHE A 141 36.52 5.53 -9.51
CA PHE A 141 35.13 5.83 -9.19
C PHE A 141 34.89 5.80 -7.68
N ILE A 142 34.31 6.87 -7.14
CA ILE A 142 34.04 7.05 -5.71
C ILE A 142 32.53 7.09 -5.52
N SER A 143 31.96 6.04 -4.94
CA SER A 143 30.51 5.96 -4.68
C SER A 143 30.07 7.05 -3.70
N CYS A 144 29.10 7.87 -4.08
CA CYS A 144 28.60 9.02 -3.31
C CYS A 144 27.06 9.09 -3.32
N PRO A 145 26.35 8.01 -2.93
CA PRO A 145 24.90 7.97 -3.00
C PRO A 145 24.28 9.03 -2.09
N PHE A 146 23.14 9.56 -2.52
CA PHE A 146 22.39 10.66 -1.90
C PHE A 146 23.14 12.00 -1.93
N LEU A 147 24.04 12.20 -2.91
CA LEU A 147 24.66 13.49 -3.22
C LEU A 147 24.33 13.94 -4.67
N HIS A 148 23.06 14.12 -5.03
CA HIS A 148 21.85 14.11 -4.17
C HIS A 148 20.89 12.93 -4.43
N TRP A 149 21.11 12.14 -5.47
CA TRP A 149 20.32 10.95 -5.78
C TRP A 149 21.03 9.64 -5.37
N PRO A 150 20.31 8.51 -5.29
CA PRO A 150 20.90 7.22 -4.94
C PRO A 150 21.99 6.72 -5.89
N ASP A 151 22.06 7.26 -7.11
CA ASP A 151 22.98 6.86 -8.17
C ASP A 151 24.29 7.63 -8.20
N SER A 152 24.36 8.75 -7.48
CA SER A 152 25.47 9.69 -7.53
C SER A 152 26.82 9.05 -7.17
N MET A 153 27.85 9.39 -7.95
CA MET A 153 29.25 9.03 -7.71
C MET A 153 30.17 10.19 -8.09
N TYR A 154 31.43 10.14 -7.69
CA TYR A 154 32.47 11.00 -8.25
C TYR A 154 33.41 10.19 -9.14
N THR A 155 34.04 10.87 -10.09
CA THR A 155 35.14 10.31 -10.87
C THR A 155 36.42 11.09 -10.58
N TRP A 156 37.46 10.40 -10.12
CA TRP A 156 38.78 10.96 -9.85
C TRP A 156 39.75 10.61 -10.98
N LEU A 157 40.47 11.60 -11.47
CA LEU A 157 41.49 11.48 -12.51
C LEU A 157 42.85 11.94 -11.95
N PRO A 158 43.66 11.02 -11.38
CA PRO A 158 44.90 11.38 -10.69
C PRO A 158 45.91 12.10 -11.59
N GLU A 159 46.03 11.69 -12.87
CA GLU A 159 47.04 12.24 -13.77
C GLU A 159 46.82 13.72 -14.10
N GLU A 160 45.59 14.22 -13.95
CA GLU A 160 45.23 15.64 -14.14
C GLU A 160 44.92 16.36 -12.83
N GLN A 161 44.96 15.63 -11.71
CA GLN A 161 44.51 16.10 -10.40
C GLN A 161 43.07 16.66 -10.43
N ALA A 162 42.21 16.02 -11.23
CA ALA A 162 40.87 16.50 -11.53
C ALA A 162 39.78 15.60 -10.94
N LEU A 163 38.85 16.19 -10.21
CA LEU A 163 37.69 15.51 -9.63
C LEU A 163 36.41 15.93 -10.35
N PHE A 164 35.62 14.98 -10.81
CA PHE A 164 34.31 15.22 -11.43
C PHE A 164 33.23 14.85 -10.42
N THR A 165 32.43 15.83 -10.00
CA THR A 165 31.48 15.67 -8.88
C THR A 165 30.03 15.84 -9.27
N CYS A 166 29.76 16.15 -10.54
CA CYS A 166 28.44 16.54 -11.01
C CYS A 166 27.84 17.61 -10.07
N ASP A 167 26.73 17.37 -9.39
CA ASP A 167 26.05 18.40 -8.60
C ASP A 167 26.82 18.87 -7.37
N SER A 168 27.66 18.03 -6.76
CA SER A 168 28.30 18.38 -5.50
C SER A 168 29.28 19.54 -5.71
N PHE A 169 29.24 20.52 -4.81
CA PHE A 169 29.98 21.79 -4.85
C PHE A 169 29.52 22.77 -5.95
N GLY A 170 28.43 22.44 -6.66
CA GLY A 170 27.84 23.26 -7.72
C GLY A 170 27.12 24.51 -7.24
N ALA A 171 26.71 25.33 -8.21
CA ALA A 171 25.80 26.45 -8.03
C ALA A 171 25.02 26.72 -9.32
N HIS A 172 23.72 27.06 -9.21
CA HIS A 172 23.00 27.65 -10.34
C HIS A 172 23.45 29.09 -10.55
N TYR A 173 24.53 29.23 -11.30
CA TYR A 173 25.15 30.50 -11.64
C TYR A 173 25.71 30.43 -13.05
N SER A 174 25.24 31.28 -13.96
CA SER A 174 25.79 31.36 -15.33
C SER A 174 26.85 32.46 -15.43
N PRO A 175 28.16 32.14 -15.40
CA PRO A 175 29.20 33.15 -15.44
C PRO A 175 29.28 33.83 -16.82
N LYS A 176 29.58 35.13 -16.85
CA LYS A 176 29.54 35.92 -18.09
C LYS A 176 30.83 35.87 -18.91
N LYS A 177 31.97 35.73 -18.23
CA LYS A 177 33.31 35.89 -18.83
C LYS A 177 34.03 34.57 -19.09
N SER A 178 34.00 33.67 -18.11
CA SER A 178 34.74 32.41 -18.11
C SER A 178 34.02 31.38 -17.29
N ILE A 179 34.25 30.10 -17.58
CA ILE A 179 33.75 29.02 -16.74
C ILE A 179 34.66 28.79 -15.51
N LEU A 180 35.87 29.35 -15.47
CA LEU A 180 36.81 29.15 -14.37
C LEU A 180 36.49 30.04 -13.16
N MET A 181 36.48 29.46 -11.97
CA MET A 181 36.26 30.18 -10.71
C MET A 181 37.34 31.23 -10.44
N SER A 182 38.60 30.96 -10.83
CA SER A 182 39.72 31.91 -10.70
C SER A 182 39.53 33.20 -11.52
N GLU A 183 38.64 33.16 -12.52
CA GLU A 183 38.34 34.29 -13.40
C GLU A 183 36.99 34.95 -13.10
N LEU A 184 36.32 34.56 -11.99
CA LEU A 184 35.10 35.20 -11.52
C LEU A 184 35.40 36.68 -11.15
N PRO A 185 34.70 37.66 -11.76
CA PRO A 185 34.93 39.06 -11.43
C PRO A 185 34.58 39.38 -9.97
N PRO A 186 35.34 40.25 -9.27
CA PRO A 186 35.04 40.61 -7.87
C PRO A 186 33.63 41.16 -7.66
N GLU A 187 33.06 41.86 -8.65
CA GLU A 187 31.69 42.37 -8.61
C GLU A 187 30.60 41.29 -8.71
N GLU A 188 30.96 40.07 -9.11
CA GLU A 188 30.08 38.91 -9.28
C GLU A 188 30.13 37.95 -8.08
N GLU A 189 31.08 38.14 -7.17
CA GLU A 189 31.36 37.29 -6.00
C GLU A 189 30.15 37.14 -5.08
N ASP A 190 29.53 38.24 -4.66
CA ASP A 190 28.38 38.20 -3.74
C ASP A 190 27.21 37.40 -4.34
N GLY A 191 26.98 37.56 -5.65
CA GLY A 191 25.94 36.82 -6.36
C GLY A 191 26.25 35.32 -6.48
N TYR A 192 27.52 34.97 -6.68
CA TYR A 192 27.95 33.57 -6.68
C TYR A 192 27.80 32.95 -5.29
N GLN A 193 28.19 33.63 -4.22
CA GLN A 193 28.01 33.13 -2.85
C GLN A 193 26.53 32.95 -2.50
N GLU A 194 25.67 33.89 -2.92
CA GLU A 194 24.21 33.76 -2.78
C GLU A 194 23.69 32.51 -3.50
N ALA A 195 24.12 32.28 -4.75
CA ALA A 195 23.73 31.12 -5.54
C ALA A 195 24.26 29.80 -4.93
N LEU A 196 25.50 29.78 -4.47
CA LEU A 196 26.15 28.61 -3.85
C LEU A 196 25.41 28.18 -2.58
N LEU A 197 25.10 29.13 -1.69
CA LEU A 197 24.37 28.86 -0.46
C LEU A 197 22.94 28.38 -0.76
N TYR A 198 22.26 29.02 -1.71
CA TYR A 198 20.90 28.63 -2.08
C TYR A 198 20.85 27.22 -2.68
N TYR A 199 21.78 26.93 -3.60
CA TYR A 199 21.94 25.62 -4.23
C TYR A 199 22.20 24.53 -3.19
N TYR A 200 23.16 24.76 -2.28
CA TYR A 200 23.40 23.85 -1.16
C TYR A 200 22.16 23.65 -0.31
N THR A 201 21.50 24.74 0.11
CA THR A 201 20.36 24.66 1.04
C THR A 201 19.19 23.88 0.45
N ALA A 202 18.92 24.06 -0.84
CA ALA A 202 17.82 23.42 -1.54
C ALA A 202 18.09 21.94 -1.85
N ILE A 203 19.32 21.61 -2.29
CA ILE A 203 19.64 20.28 -2.82
C ILE A 203 20.35 19.41 -1.78
N PHE A 204 21.39 19.93 -1.13
CA PHE A 204 22.26 19.18 -0.21
C PHE A 204 21.88 19.35 1.26
N GLY A 205 21.11 20.39 1.60
CA GLY A 205 20.61 20.65 2.95
C GLY A 205 19.91 19.46 3.61
N PRO A 206 19.16 18.61 2.87
CA PRO A 206 18.62 17.36 3.39
C PRO A 206 19.64 16.25 3.65
N PHE A 207 20.81 16.27 2.99
CA PHE A 207 21.76 15.16 2.95
C PHE A 207 23.07 15.44 3.68
N LYS A 208 23.05 16.31 4.71
CA LYS A 208 24.24 16.76 5.46
C LYS A 208 25.20 15.62 5.85
N ASP A 209 24.69 14.54 6.42
CA ASP A 209 25.50 13.38 6.82
C ASP A 209 26.20 12.72 5.62
N PHE A 210 25.54 12.68 4.46
CA PHE A 210 26.13 12.18 3.23
C PHE A 210 27.16 13.14 2.68
N VAL A 211 26.98 14.46 2.83
CA VAL A 211 27.99 15.47 2.42
C VAL A 211 29.26 15.30 3.26
N ILE A 212 29.13 15.12 4.58
CA ILE A 212 30.29 14.82 5.44
C ILE A 212 30.99 13.54 4.96
N LYS A 213 30.24 12.43 4.78
CA LYS A 213 30.82 11.16 4.31
C LYS A 213 31.44 11.23 2.92
N GLY A 214 30.87 12.03 2.02
CA GLY A 214 31.37 12.24 0.66
C GLY A 214 32.66 13.06 0.66
N THR A 215 32.71 14.12 1.47
CA THR A 215 33.93 14.93 1.66
C THR A 215 35.04 14.12 2.34
N ASP A 216 34.72 13.26 3.32
CA ASP A 216 35.69 12.37 3.98
C ASP A 216 36.41 11.44 2.98
N LYS A 217 35.72 10.98 1.93
CA LYS A 217 36.30 10.09 0.91
C LYS A 217 37.32 10.77 0.00
N ILE A 218 37.33 12.09 -0.05
CA ILE A 218 38.19 12.87 -0.95
C ILE A 218 39.26 13.68 -0.21
N LEU A 219 39.36 13.57 1.12
CA LEU A 219 40.32 14.33 1.94
C LEU A 219 41.78 14.06 1.57
N ASP A 220 42.12 12.82 1.22
CA ASP A 220 43.50 12.41 0.91
C ASP A 220 43.87 12.62 -0.56
N LEU A 221 42.96 13.16 -1.38
CA LEU A 221 43.20 13.41 -2.79
C LEU A 221 43.86 14.78 -3.00
N ASP A 222 44.92 14.82 -3.81
CA ASP A 222 45.59 16.06 -4.20
C ASP A 222 44.83 16.75 -5.35
N ILE A 223 43.68 17.35 -5.02
CA ILE A 223 42.75 17.93 -5.99
C ILE A 223 43.18 19.34 -6.38
N LYS A 224 43.46 19.54 -7.67
CA LYS A 224 43.76 20.86 -8.25
C LYS A 224 42.53 21.52 -8.84
N ILE A 225 41.62 20.73 -9.40
CA ILE A 225 40.43 21.23 -10.09
C ILE A 225 39.21 20.34 -9.82
N ILE A 226 38.05 20.95 -9.56
CA ILE A 226 36.77 20.24 -9.50
C ILE A 226 35.89 20.62 -10.69
N CYS A 227 35.58 19.62 -11.50
CA CYS A 227 34.70 19.68 -12.65
C CYS A 227 33.25 19.39 -12.21
N LEU A 228 32.48 20.45 -12.00
CA LEU A 228 31.10 20.45 -11.50
C LEU A 228 30.08 20.23 -12.63
N GLY A 229 28.84 19.85 -12.32
CA GLY A 229 27.70 19.80 -13.25
C GLY A 229 27.06 21.17 -13.51
N HIS A 230 27.12 22.06 -12.50
CA HIS A 230 26.57 23.42 -12.59
C HIS A 230 27.53 24.47 -12.03
N GLY A 231 27.52 25.65 -12.65
CA GLY A 231 28.28 26.80 -12.22
C GLY A 231 29.72 26.83 -12.72
N PRO A 232 30.53 27.80 -12.23
CA PRO A 232 31.95 27.90 -12.57
C PRO A 232 32.75 26.69 -12.07
N VAL A 233 33.57 26.09 -12.93
CA VAL A 233 34.55 25.05 -12.59
C VAL A 233 35.52 25.55 -11.53
N LEU A 234 35.72 24.77 -10.46
CA LEU A 234 36.56 25.17 -9.32
C LEU A 234 38.04 24.85 -9.62
N ASP A 235 38.72 25.76 -10.30
CA ASP A 235 40.19 25.77 -10.46
C ASP A 235 40.90 26.64 -9.41
N ALA A 236 40.11 27.36 -8.61
CA ALA A 236 40.51 28.08 -7.41
C ALA A 236 39.49 27.82 -6.30
N ARG A 237 39.89 28.09 -5.05
CA ARG A 237 39.02 27.95 -3.86
C ARG A 237 38.48 26.52 -3.64
N VAL A 238 39.14 25.51 -4.19
CA VAL A 238 38.76 24.09 -4.06
C VAL A 238 38.57 23.70 -2.60
N GLN A 239 39.62 23.86 -1.77
CA GLN A 239 39.56 23.50 -0.36
C GLN A 239 38.55 24.36 0.40
N GLU A 240 38.48 25.67 0.09
CA GLU A 240 37.54 26.59 0.73
C GLU A 240 36.09 26.18 0.49
N THR A 241 35.74 25.77 -0.72
CA THR A 241 34.39 25.29 -1.06
C THR A 241 34.07 23.97 -0.37
N ILE A 242 35.01 23.02 -0.35
CA ILE A 242 34.86 21.74 0.38
C ILE A 242 34.62 22.01 1.87
N ASP A 243 35.45 22.86 2.47
CA ASP A 243 35.35 23.24 3.89
C ASP A 243 34.04 23.96 4.18
N THR A 244 33.56 24.79 3.25
CA THR A 244 32.28 25.49 3.36
C THR A 244 31.10 24.52 3.34
N TYR A 245 31.06 23.58 2.38
CA TYR A 245 30.05 22.53 2.33
C TYR A 245 30.06 21.67 3.60
N ARG A 246 31.26 21.30 4.07
CA ARG A 246 31.43 20.56 5.31
C ARG A 246 30.89 21.35 6.50
N LYS A 247 31.26 22.62 6.64
CA LYS A 247 30.78 23.52 7.70
C LYS A 247 29.26 23.71 7.68
N TRP A 248 28.65 23.82 6.51
CA TRP A 248 27.18 23.89 6.40
C TRP A 248 26.48 22.56 6.72
N SER A 249 27.23 21.45 6.64
CA SER A 249 26.77 20.09 6.94
C SER A 249 27.06 19.67 8.37
N GLU A 250 27.98 20.33 9.05
CA GLU A 250 28.26 20.08 10.45
C GLU A 250 26.96 20.21 11.27
N PRO A 251 26.69 19.26 12.17
CA PRO A 251 25.58 19.40 13.10
C PRO A 251 25.71 20.75 13.80
N ALA A 252 24.62 21.51 13.87
CA ALA A 252 24.59 22.69 14.72
C ALA A 252 25.05 22.28 16.12
N LEU A 253 25.98 23.04 16.71
CA LEU A 253 26.48 22.75 18.05
C LEU A 253 25.26 22.56 18.97
N PRO A 254 25.20 21.47 19.76
CA PRO A 254 24.11 21.25 20.68
C PRO A 254 23.92 22.52 21.51
N HIS A 255 22.73 23.10 21.47
CA HIS A 255 22.42 24.19 22.37
C HIS A 255 22.43 23.65 23.81
N PRO A 256 22.98 24.38 24.79
CA PRO A 256 22.92 23.94 26.16
C PRO A 256 21.46 23.96 26.64
N GLY A 257 20.84 22.79 26.76
CA GLY A 257 19.45 22.63 27.22
C GLY A 257 18.46 22.28 26.11
N ILE A 258 17.19 22.11 26.49
CA ILE A 258 16.10 21.73 25.58
C ILE A 258 15.57 22.97 24.85
N GLU A 259 15.53 22.94 23.52
CA GLU A 259 14.91 23.97 22.68
C GLU A 259 13.59 23.50 22.06
N VAL A 260 12.54 24.30 22.25
CA VAL A 260 11.20 24.07 21.71
C VAL A 260 10.82 25.22 20.80
N VAL A 261 10.40 24.90 19.57
CA VAL A 261 9.90 25.88 18.60
C VAL A 261 8.39 25.72 18.43
N MET A 262 7.66 26.80 18.66
CA MET A 262 6.21 26.86 18.51
C MET A 262 5.84 27.88 17.45
N VAL A 263 5.31 27.41 16.32
CA VAL A 263 4.82 28.28 15.23
C VAL A 263 3.31 28.19 15.20
N TYR A 264 2.61 29.30 15.31
CA TYR A 264 1.16 29.27 15.37
C TYR A 264 0.50 30.47 14.70
N ALA A 265 -0.75 30.28 14.30
CA ALA A 265 -1.61 31.31 13.74
C ALA A 265 -2.94 31.35 14.50
N SER A 266 -3.47 32.55 14.70
CA SER A 266 -4.59 32.79 15.60
C SER A 266 -5.50 33.91 15.10
N ALA A 267 -6.66 33.55 14.56
CA ALA A 267 -7.62 34.51 14.02
C ALA A 267 -8.24 35.43 15.10
N TYR A 268 -8.59 34.87 16.27
CA TYR A 268 -9.31 35.59 17.34
C TYR A 268 -8.56 35.61 18.68
N GLY A 269 -7.28 35.24 18.68
CA GLY A 269 -6.46 35.20 19.90
C GLY A 269 -6.57 33.91 20.72
N TYR A 270 -7.53 33.02 20.44
CA TYR A 270 -7.72 31.79 21.25
C TYR A 270 -6.58 30.78 21.10
N THR A 271 -6.06 30.56 19.90
CA THR A 271 -4.87 29.73 19.69
C THR A 271 -3.63 30.36 20.33
N THR A 272 -3.56 31.69 20.38
CA THR A 272 -2.50 32.42 21.11
C THR A 272 -2.58 32.17 22.62
N GLU A 273 -3.79 32.22 23.18
CA GLU A 273 -4.04 31.93 24.60
C GLU A 273 -3.61 30.50 24.94
N MET A 274 -3.88 29.53 24.05
CA MET A 274 -3.39 28.16 24.20
C MET A 274 -1.87 28.07 24.13
N ALA A 275 -1.23 28.74 23.17
CA ALA A 275 0.23 28.74 22.98
C ALA A 275 0.98 29.17 24.25
N GLU A 276 0.53 30.24 24.90
CA GLU A 276 1.10 30.72 26.16
C GLU A 276 0.91 29.73 27.32
N GLU A 277 -0.28 29.11 27.42
CA GLU A 277 -0.54 28.12 28.49
C GLU A 277 0.26 26.82 28.29
N ILE A 278 0.49 26.41 27.03
CA ILE A 278 1.36 25.28 26.69
C ILE A 278 2.81 25.60 27.08
N LYS A 279 3.30 26.80 26.74
CA LYS A 279 4.64 27.26 27.17
C LYS A 279 4.79 27.22 28.69
N ASN A 280 3.79 27.70 29.44
CA ASN A 280 3.81 27.62 30.90
C ASN A 280 3.86 26.16 31.40
N GLY A 281 3.13 25.25 30.75
CA GLY A 281 3.19 23.82 31.05
C GLY A 281 4.58 23.22 30.81
N ILE A 282 5.25 23.60 29.73
CA ILE A 282 6.62 23.15 29.42
C ILE A 282 7.59 23.66 30.49
N LEU A 283 7.54 24.96 30.81
CA LEU A 283 8.44 25.59 31.79
C LEU A 283 8.21 25.13 33.24
N ASP A 284 7.01 24.64 33.58
CA ASP A 284 6.76 24.00 34.88
C ASP A 284 7.59 22.72 35.07
N LYS A 285 7.91 22.02 33.97
CA LYS A 285 8.65 20.75 33.97
C LYS A 285 10.12 20.95 33.70
N ILE A 286 10.44 21.79 32.72
CA ILE A 286 11.81 22.11 32.32
C ILE A 286 12.01 23.63 32.43
N PRO A 287 12.34 24.15 33.62
CA PRO A 287 12.45 25.59 33.86
C PRO A 287 13.48 26.30 32.97
N ASP A 288 14.52 25.57 32.55
CA ASP A 288 15.62 26.09 31.73
C ASP A 288 15.39 25.88 30.21
N ALA A 289 14.22 25.37 29.79
CA ALA A 289 13.92 25.18 28.37
C ALA A 289 13.78 26.52 27.62
N SER A 290 14.38 26.58 26.43
CA SER A 290 14.22 27.70 25.50
C SER A 290 12.97 27.48 24.65
N VAL A 291 11.90 28.25 24.87
CA VAL A 291 10.66 28.15 24.08
C VAL A 291 10.54 29.35 23.13
N LYS A 292 10.87 29.16 21.85
CA LYS A 292 10.74 30.16 20.78
C LYS A 292 9.34 30.13 20.19
N MET A 293 8.66 31.26 20.16
CA MET A 293 7.27 31.39 19.72
C MET A 293 7.15 32.32 18.51
N TYR A 294 6.55 31.82 17.43
CA TYR A 294 6.31 32.56 16.19
C TYR A 294 4.81 32.67 15.92
N ASN A 295 4.25 33.88 16.08
CA ASN A 295 2.86 34.17 15.69
C ASN A 295 2.83 34.65 14.23
N VAL A 296 2.35 33.78 13.33
CA VAL A 296 2.40 33.99 11.89
C VAL A 296 1.04 34.31 11.28
N ASN A 297 1.05 35.12 10.24
CA ASN A 297 -0.07 35.44 9.38
C ASN A 297 0.44 35.63 7.93
N ILE A 298 -0.49 35.85 6.99
CA ILE A 298 -0.14 35.96 5.57
C ILE A 298 0.80 37.14 5.24
N GLN A 299 0.82 38.20 6.06
CA GLN A 299 1.66 39.37 5.83
C GLN A 299 3.08 39.21 6.37
N ASN A 300 3.25 38.60 7.54
CA ASN A 300 4.56 38.53 8.20
C ASN A 300 5.32 37.22 7.92
N TYR A 301 4.64 36.15 7.51
CA TYR A 301 5.24 34.83 7.39
C TYR A 301 6.41 34.78 6.40
N GLY A 302 6.29 35.43 5.24
CA GLY A 302 7.35 35.44 4.23
C GLY A 302 8.67 35.98 4.75
N GLY A 303 8.65 37.01 5.61
CA GLY A 303 9.85 37.57 6.24
C GLY A 303 10.41 36.74 7.40
N MET A 304 9.65 35.78 7.93
CA MET A 304 10.05 34.93 9.07
C MET A 304 10.38 33.48 8.66
N LYS A 305 10.02 33.07 7.43
CA LYS A 305 10.09 31.67 7.00
C LYS A 305 11.48 31.06 7.16
N ALA A 306 12.54 31.77 6.74
CA ALA A 306 13.91 31.27 6.85
C ALA A 306 14.31 31.04 8.31
N ASP A 307 14.06 32.00 9.19
CA ASP A 307 14.38 31.91 10.62
C ASP A 307 13.58 30.80 11.33
N ILE A 308 12.31 30.63 10.95
CA ILE A 308 11.44 29.56 11.45
C ILE A 308 12.02 28.20 11.07
N MET A 309 12.34 27.98 9.79
CA MET A 309 12.86 26.69 9.32
C MET A 309 14.22 26.36 9.91
N ASN A 310 15.10 27.35 10.07
CA ASN A 310 16.38 27.18 10.74
C ASN A 310 16.19 26.77 12.21
N SER A 311 15.26 27.41 12.92
CA SER A 311 14.95 27.06 14.31
C SER A 311 14.33 25.67 14.43
N ILE A 312 13.45 25.29 13.51
CA ILE A 312 12.84 23.94 13.47
C ILE A 312 13.89 22.85 13.24
N ALA A 313 14.89 23.12 12.39
CA ALA A 313 15.96 22.17 12.10
C ALA A 313 16.77 21.81 13.36
N THR A 314 17.03 22.78 14.24
CA THR A 314 17.83 22.60 15.47
C THR A 314 17.02 22.27 16.72
N ALA A 315 15.70 22.45 16.72
CA ALA A 315 14.86 22.23 17.89
C ALA A 315 14.73 20.74 18.27
N ASP A 316 14.63 20.49 19.58
CA ASP A 316 14.30 19.17 20.16
C ASP A 316 12.79 18.88 20.06
N GLY A 317 11.97 19.93 20.18
CA GLY A 317 10.51 19.86 20.10
C GLY A 317 9.91 20.89 19.16
N VAL A 318 8.92 20.49 18.35
CA VAL A 318 8.20 21.41 17.46
C VAL A 318 6.69 21.33 17.67
N LEU A 319 6.04 22.48 17.86
CA LEU A 319 4.59 22.57 17.96
C LEU A 319 4.03 23.48 16.88
N LEU A 320 3.03 23.00 16.13
CA LEU A 320 2.31 23.80 15.14
C LEU A 320 0.89 24.12 15.63
N GLY A 321 0.61 25.41 15.81
CA GLY A 321 -0.68 25.90 16.29
C GLY A 321 -1.55 26.45 15.16
N THR A 322 -2.75 25.93 14.96
CA THR A 322 -3.65 26.42 13.90
C THR A 322 -5.09 26.51 14.39
N ASN A 323 -5.78 27.61 14.05
CA ASN A 323 -7.25 27.59 14.06
C ASN A 323 -7.80 26.86 12.82
N THR A 324 -9.03 26.36 12.90
CA THR A 324 -9.72 25.76 11.73
C THR A 324 -10.47 26.81 10.93
N ILE A 325 -10.14 26.98 9.65
CA ILE A 325 -10.89 27.81 8.69
C ILE A 325 -11.21 26.94 7.47
N ASN A 326 -12.48 26.93 7.06
CA ASN A 326 -12.97 26.14 5.92
C ASN A 326 -12.59 24.64 5.98
N GLY A 327 -12.62 24.06 7.18
CA GLY A 327 -12.28 22.64 7.38
C GLY A 327 -10.79 22.32 7.33
N ASP A 328 -9.91 23.31 7.46
CA ASP A 328 -8.46 23.09 7.32
C ASP A 328 -7.60 23.97 8.22
N ALA A 329 -6.30 23.66 8.29
CA ALA A 329 -5.26 24.50 8.86
C ALA A 329 -5.03 25.74 7.99
N VAL A 330 -4.58 26.84 8.61
CA VAL A 330 -4.38 28.08 7.86
C VAL A 330 -3.10 28.05 7.02
N PRO A 331 -3.07 28.74 5.86
CA PRO A 331 -2.00 28.60 4.87
C PRO A 331 -0.56 28.78 5.41
N PRO A 332 -0.25 29.75 6.29
CA PRO A 332 1.11 29.88 6.84
C PRO A 332 1.57 28.64 7.62
N ILE A 333 0.67 27.96 8.33
CA ILE A 333 1.00 26.74 9.09
C ILE A 333 1.17 25.55 8.16
N TRP A 334 0.34 25.47 7.11
CA TRP A 334 0.52 24.47 6.06
C TRP A 334 1.87 24.62 5.35
N ASP A 335 2.28 25.84 5.00
CA ASP A 335 3.55 26.06 4.33
C ASP A 335 4.75 25.64 5.20
N VAL A 336 4.71 25.88 6.51
CA VAL A 336 5.71 25.34 7.45
C VAL A 336 5.72 23.81 7.45
N ALA A 337 4.55 23.18 7.59
CA ALA A 337 4.43 21.72 7.62
C ALA A 337 4.82 21.05 6.28
N LEU A 338 4.63 21.73 5.16
CA LEU A 338 5.06 21.30 3.83
C LEU A 338 6.57 21.48 3.62
N SER A 339 7.14 22.54 4.19
CA SER A 339 8.59 22.81 4.15
C SER A 339 9.40 21.84 5.03
N MET A 340 8.74 21.14 5.97
CA MET A 340 9.34 20.01 6.68
C MET A 340 9.36 18.74 5.82
N ASN A 341 10.50 18.05 5.83
CA ASN A 341 10.77 16.81 5.08
C ASN A 341 11.24 15.66 6.00
N PRO A 342 11.06 14.39 5.59
CA PRO A 342 11.37 13.22 6.43
C PRO A 342 12.87 12.99 6.65
N ILE A 343 13.74 13.55 5.81
CA ILE A 343 15.19 13.34 5.90
C ILE A 343 15.77 14.20 7.03
N VAL A 344 15.37 15.47 7.10
CA VAL A 344 15.87 16.42 8.11
C VAL A 344 15.08 16.35 9.41
N HIS A 345 13.77 16.16 9.35
CA HIS A 345 12.87 16.32 10.50
C HIS A 345 12.32 14.99 11.03
N GLY A 346 12.60 13.88 10.34
CA GLY A 346 12.23 12.55 10.79
C GLY A 346 12.77 12.29 12.21
N GLY A 347 11.95 11.66 13.05
CA GLY A 347 12.30 11.36 14.44
C GLY A 347 12.17 12.52 15.45
N LYS A 348 11.99 13.77 15.02
CA LYS A 348 11.75 14.90 15.94
C LYS A 348 10.45 14.72 16.73
N ILE A 349 10.41 15.21 17.98
CA ILE A 349 9.21 15.19 18.80
C ILE A 349 8.32 16.37 18.41
N VAL A 350 7.12 16.08 17.91
CA VAL A 350 6.23 17.08 17.34
C VAL A 350 4.80 16.94 17.82
N THR A 351 4.03 18.03 17.79
CA THR A 351 2.57 17.96 17.99
C THR A 351 1.88 19.17 17.36
N ALA A 352 0.56 19.16 17.34
CA ALA A 352 -0.25 20.29 16.91
C ALA A 352 -1.31 20.65 17.95
N PHE A 353 -1.70 21.92 17.95
CA PHE A 353 -2.72 22.43 18.86
C PHE A 353 -3.57 23.51 18.20
N GLY A 354 -4.75 23.80 18.75
CA GLY A 354 -5.52 24.92 18.22
C GLY A 354 -6.96 25.04 18.69
N SER A 355 -7.53 26.23 18.46
CA SER A 355 -8.94 26.47 18.70
C SER A 355 -9.78 26.25 17.44
N TYR A 356 -11.02 25.78 17.60
CA TYR A 356 -11.96 25.58 16.48
C TYR A 356 -13.39 25.99 16.83
N GLY A 357 -14.23 26.25 15.82
CA GLY A 357 -15.63 26.62 16.01
C GLY A 357 -16.57 25.41 16.12
N TRP A 358 -16.71 24.64 15.03
CA TRP A 358 -17.63 23.49 14.97
C TRP A 358 -16.99 22.20 14.44
N SER A 359 -16.07 22.27 13.47
CA SER A 359 -15.59 21.09 12.73
C SER A 359 -14.18 20.58 13.14
N GLY A 360 -13.20 21.47 13.33
CA GLY A 360 -11.97 21.19 14.09
C GLY A 360 -10.84 20.41 13.38
N GLU A 361 -10.87 20.27 12.06
CA GLU A 361 -9.98 19.41 11.28
C GLU A 361 -8.55 19.93 11.17
N GLY A 362 -8.34 21.25 11.28
CA GLY A 362 -7.03 21.86 10.99
C GLY A 362 -5.87 21.27 11.82
N VAL A 363 -6.11 20.94 13.09
CA VAL A 363 -5.08 20.31 13.93
C VAL A 363 -4.81 18.87 13.50
N ASP A 364 -5.85 18.11 13.14
CA ASP A 364 -5.71 16.72 12.69
C ASP A 364 -4.98 16.64 11.34
N ASN A 365 -5.21 17.60 10.46
CA ASN A 365 -4.53 17.68 9.16
C ASN A 365 -3.01 17.88 9.31
N ILE A 366 -2.58 18.72 10.25
CA ILE A 366 -1.16 18.92 10.55
C ILE A 366 -0.56 17.66 11.21
N ILE A 367 -1.30 17.04 12.12
CA ILE A 367 -0.91 15.77 12.73
C ILE A 367 -0.68 14.69 11.67
N ASN A 368 -1.62 14.54 10.73
CA ASN A 368 -1.49 13.58 9.63
C ASN A 368 -0.28 13.87 8.73
N ARG A 369 0.12 15.14 8.58
CA ARG A 369 1.35 15.50 7.86
C ARG A 369 2.59 15.05 8.63
N PHE A 370 2.65 15.27 9.94
CA PHE A 370 3.78 14.82 10.77
C PHE A 370 3.97 13.30 10.71
N ASP A 371 2.88 12.54 10.70
CA ASP A 371 2.92 11.09 10.53
C ASP A 371 3.56 10.67 9.21
N LYS A 372 3.21 11.35 8.12
CA LYS A 372 3.78 11.07 6.79
C LYS A 372 5.28 11.39 6.69
N ILE A 373 5.80 12.31 7.49
CA ILE A 373 7.22 12.68 7.50
C ILE A 373 8.02 12.03 8.64
N ARG A 374 7.47 10.96 9.26
CA ARG A 374 8.16 10.09 10.21
C ARG A 374 8.63 10.79 11.51
N CYS A 375 7.92 11.82 11.96
CA CYS A 375 8.19 12.45 13.26
C CYS A 375 7.62 11.61 14.42
N LYS A 376 8.12 11.82 15.65
CA LYS A 376 7.55 11.26 16.89
C LYS A 376 6.40 12.16 17.36
N VAL A 377 5.17 11.80 17.02
CA VAL A 377 4.02 12.70 17.17
C VAL A 377 3.31 12.50 18.51
N VAL A 378 3.30 13.53 19.36
CA VAL A 378 2.59 13.57 20.65
C VAL A 378 1.11 13.91 20.42
N GLU A 379 0.22 13.28 21.17
CA GLU A 379 -1.25 13.46 21.10
C GLU A 379 -1.64 14.95 21.10
N PRO A 380 -2.35 15.46 20.07
CA PRO A 380 -2.69 16.88 19.93
C PRO A 380 -3.70 17.38 20.97
N ILE A 381 -3.92 18.70 21.01
CA ILE A 381 -4.99 19.31 21.80
C ILE A 381 -5.82 20.31 21.01
N LYS A 382 -7.15 20.16 21.08
CA LYS A 382 -8.12 21.02 20.40
C LYS A 382 -9.09 21.61 21.42
N ILE A 383 -9.34 22.91 21.35
CA ILE A 383 -10.32 23.60 22.21
C ILE A 383 -11.42 24.21 21.36
N LYS A 384 -12.67 23.98 21.73
CA LYS A 384 -13.82 24.59 21.04
C LYS A 384 -13.98 26.03 21.51
N PHE A 385 -13.88 26.98 20.59
CA PHE A 385 -13.85 28.43 20.84
C PHE A 385 -12.75 28.81 21.85
N ARG A 386 -13.10 29.46 22.95
CA ARG A 386 -12.16 29.99 23.95
C ARG A 386 -12.07 29.06 25.14
N MET A 387 -10.88 28.92 25.71
CA MET A 387 -10.65 28.13 26.92
C MET A 387 -11.48 28.61 28.12
N SER A 388 -12.15 27.66 28.78
CA SER A 388 -12.70 27.82 30.12
C SER A 388 -11.61 27.65 31.20
N LYS A 389 -11.92 27.99 32.45
CA LYS A 389 -11.01 27.77 33.60
C LYS A 389 -10.57 26.31 33.76
N LYS A 390 -11.40 25.35 33.35
CA LYS A 390 -11.05 23.92 33.37
C LYS A 390 -10.07 23.59 32.24
N GLU A 391 -10.32 24.13 31.05
CA GLU A 391 -9.48 23.89 29.86
C GLU A 391 -8.09 24.54 29.99
N HIS A 392 -7.95 25.67 30.70
CA HIS A 392 -6.62 26.20 31.05
C HIS A 392 -5.75 25.16 31.77
N LYS A 393 -6.31 24.45 32.76
CA LYS A 393 -5.58 23.39 33.47
C LYS A 393 -5.22 22.23 32.54
N GLN A 394 -6.14 21.87 31.64
CA GLN A 394 -5.94 20.80 30.66
C GLN A 394 -4.83 21.15 29.65
N VAL A 395 -4.80 22.38 29.15
CA VAL A 395 -3.78 22.84 28.20
C VAL A 395 -2.41 22.99 28.86
N ARG A 396 -2.36 23.44 30.11
CA ARG A 396 -1.10 23.45 30.89
C ARG A 396 -0.57 22.04 31.12
N GLU A 397 -1.44 21.09 31.46
CA GLU A 397 -1.05 19.68 31.63
C GLU A 397 -0.58 19.05 30.31
N PHE A 398 -1.20 19.42 29.18
CA PHE A 398 -0.70 19.04 27.87
C PHE A 398 0.74 19.54 27.65
N GLY A 399 1.06 20.79 28.02
CA GLY A 399 2.42 21.32 27.94
C GLY A 399 3.42 20.53 28.79
N ARG A 400 3.01 20.11 30.00
CA ARG A 400 3.84 19.24 30.87
C ARG A 400 4.10 17.88 30.24
N ARG A 401 3.06 17.25 29.67
CA ARG A 401 3.19 15.97 28.99
C ARG A 401 4.12 16.05 27.77
N PHE A 402 4.03 17.15 27.02
CA PHE A 402 4.95 17.38 25.90
C PHE A 402 6.40 17.49 26.40
N ALA A 403 6.63 18.21 27.51
CA ALA A 403 7.94 18.27 28.16
C ALA A 403 8.44 16.91 28.65
N ASP A 404 7.59 16.08 29.24
CA ASP A 404 7.95 14.72 29.66
C ASP A 404 8.43 13.86 28.47
N CYS A 405 7.83 14.05 27.27
CA CYS A 405 8.28 13.40 26.03
C CYS A 405 9.67 13.91 25.59
N LEU A 406 9.95 15.21 25.75
CA LEU A 406 11.24 15.79 25.41
C LEU A 406 12.37 15.28 26.32
N GLU A 407 12.11 15.14 27.63
CA GLU A 407 13.11 14.60 28.57
C GLU A 407 13.37 13.11 28.37
N SER A 408 12.32 12.34 28.08
CA SER A 408 12.43 10.88 27.89
C SER A 408 12.91 10.48 26.50
N GLY A 409 12.68 11.31 25.49
CA GLY A 409 12.87 10.95 24.08
C GLY A 409 11.83 9.96 23.54
N GLU A 410 10.86 9.57 24.37
CA GLU A 410 9.79 8.61 24.07
C GLU A 410 8.45 9.33 23.92
N VAL A 411 7.61 8.84 23.01
CA VAL A 411 6.28 9.40 22.79
C VAL A 411 5.25 8.28 22.99
N PRO A 412 4.30 8.44 23.93
CA PRO A 412 3.23 7.46 24.14
C PRO A 412 2.37 7.29 22.89
N ASP A 413 1.84 6.08 22.69
CA ASP A 413 0.95 5.78 21.58
C ASP A 413 -0.28 6.71 21.56
N ARG A 414 -0.54 7.31 20.40
CA ARG A 414 -1.68 8.20 20.18
C ARG A 414 -2.98 7.43 19.96
N ALA A 415 -4.04 7.93 20.58
CA ALA A 415 -5.40 7.42 20.43
C ALA A 415 -6.05 7.98 19.17
N VAL A 416 -5.64 7.47 18.00
CA VAL A 416 -6.24 7.87 16.73
C VAL A 416 -7.66 7.28 16.64
N PRO A 417 -8.72 8.07 16.40
CA PRO A 417 -10.06 7.53 16.13
C PRO A 417 -10.00 6.63 14.90
N GLY A 418 -10.24 5.33 15.07
CA GLY A 418 -10.08 4.32 14.02
C GLY A 418 -8.75 3.57 14.01
N ARG A 419 -7.81 3.88 14.92
CA ARG A 419 -6.67 3.00 15.25
C ARG A 419 -7.07 2.14 16.44
N VAL A 420 -7.10 0.84 16.21
CA VAL A 420 -7.48 -0.17 17.21
C VAL A 420 -6.43 -0.17 18.33
N VAL A 421 -6.84 0.17 19.55
CA VAL A 421 -6.05 -0.18 20.76
C VAL A 421 -6.06 -1.71 20.84
N GLY A 422 -4.87 -2.32 20.75
CA GLY A 422 -4.69 -3.77 20.61
C GLY A 422 -4.21 -4.23 19.23
N ALA A 423 -4.01 -3.32 18.26
CA ALA A 423 -3.28 -3.66 17.03
C ALA A 423 -1.79 -3.86 17.37
N LYS A 424 -1.28 -5.05 17.03
CA LYS A 424 0.15 -5.45 17.09
C LYS A 424 1.10 -4.27 16.91
N ASP A 425 2.17 -4.26 17.69
CA ASP A 425 3.37 -3.54 17.29
C ASP A 425 3.93 -4.20 16.02
N TRP A 426 3.53 -3.68 14.86
CA TRP A 426 3.97 -4.20 13.56
C TRP A 426 5.48 -4.07 13.37
N SER A 427 6.15 -3.26 14.19
CA SER A 427 7.61 -3.20 14.23
C SER A 427 8.22 -4.51 14.73
N GLU A 428 7.51 -5.34 15.51
CA GLU A 428 8.00 -6.68 15.88
C GLU A 428 7.91 -7.68 14.72
N LEU A 429 6.94 -7.51 13.83
CA LEU A 429 6.72 -8.39 12.67
C LEU A 429 7.54 -7.95 11.46
N ASN A 430 7.64 -6.65 11.23
CA ASN A 430 8.45 -6.02 10.19
C ASN A 430 9.52 -5.09 10.80
N PRO A 431 10.50 -5.63 11.53
CA PRO A 431 11.52 -4.84 12.24
C PRO A 431 12.46 -4.08 11.32
N THR A 432 12.48 -4.42 10.02
CA THR A 432 13.34 -3.79 9.02
C THR A 432 12.75 -2.48 8.47
N GLY A 433 11.46 -2.23 8.69
CA GLY A 433 10.76 -1.10 8.07
C GLY A 433 10.70 -1.17 6.54
N ALA A 434 11.00 -2.34 5.95
CA ALA A 434 10.94 -2.56 4.52
C ALA A 434 9.48 -2.59 4.03
N ILE A 435 9.28 -2.32 2.74
CA ILE A 435 7.99 -2.63 2.11
C ILE A 435 7.87 -4.15 2.04
N VAL A 436 6.92 -4.68 2.81
CA VAL A 436 6.58 -6.11 2.84
C VAL A 436 5.16 -6.28 2.30
N LEU A 437 4.76 -7.52 2.05
CA LEU A 437 3.40 -7.81 1.63
C LEU A 437 2.56 -8.18 2.86
N TRP A 438 1.35 -7.66 2.91
CA TRP A 438 0.38 -7.92 3.97
C TRP A 438 -0.84 -8.61 3.38
N ARG A 439 -1.16 -9.81 3.87
CA ARG A 439 -2.37 -10.54 3.48
C ARG A 439 -3.48 -10.28 4.47
N CYS A 440 -4.65 -9.88 3.96
CA CYS A 440 -5.89 -9.89 4.73
C CYS A 440 -6.31 -11.34 4.98
N VAL A 441 -6.43 -11.75 6.25
CA VAL A 441 -6.81 -13.14 6.60
C VAL A 441 -8.27 -13.46 6.25
N ILE A 442 -9.09 -12.44 6.00
CA ILE A 442 -10.52 -12.60 5.68
C ILE A 442 -10.73 -12.80 4.19
N CYS A 443 -10.30 -11.85 3.35
CA CYS A 443 -10.51 -11.94 1.90
C CYS A 443 -9.32 -12.50 1.13
N GLY A 444 -8.14 -12.64 1.75
CA GLY A 444 -6.93 -13.14 1.11
C GLY A 444 -6.19 -12.12 0.25
N GLU A 445 -6.70 -10.89 0.11
CA GLU A 445 -6.05 -9.82 -0.68
C GLU A 445 -4.71 -9.42 -0.07
N ILE A 446 -3.76 -9.10 -0.95
CA ILE A 446 -2.38 -8.79 -0.59
C ILE A 446 -2.10 -7.33 -0.93
N TYR A 447 -1.57 -6.59 0.04
CA TYR A 447 -1.21 -5.18 -0.11
C TYR A 447 0.26 -4.99 0.25
N ALA A 448 0.99 -4.22 -0.56
CA ALA A 448 2.37 -3.86 -0.25
C ALA A 448 2.38 -2.64 0.69
N GLY A 449 3.21 -2.69 1.74
CA GLY A 449 3.37 -1.56 2.65
C GLY A 449 4.32 -1.86 3.80
N VAL A 450 4.81 -0.82 4.46
CA VAL A 450 5.60 -0.96 5.71
C VAL A 450 4.71 -1.48 6.84
N THR A 451 3.45 -1.04 6.86
CA THR A 451 2.38 -1.50 7.75
C THR A 451 1.18 -1.97 6.93
N PRO A 452 0.31 -2.85 7.47
CA PRO A 452 -0.89 -3.25 6.75
C PRO A 452 -1.86 -2.06 6.59
N PRO A 453 -2.80 -2.07 5.63
CA PRO A 453 -3.86 -1.06 5.54
C PRO A 453 -4.66 -0.94 6.84
N LEU A 454 -5.08 0.28 7.21
CA LEU A 454 -5.92 0.51 8.41
C LEU A 454 -7.24 -0.29 8.35
N VAL A 455 -7.79 -0.41 7.15
CA VAL A 455 -8.96 -1.22 6.81
C VAL A 455 -8.64 -1.88 5.49
N CYS A 456 -9.00 -3.15 5.31
CA CYS A 456 -8.86 -3.85 4.05
C CYS A 456 -9.72 -3.19 2.96
N PRO A 457 -9.12 -2.63 1.89
CA PRO A 457 -9.87 -2.01 0.80
C PRO A 457 -10.89 -2.93 0.12
N ALA A 458 -10.67 -4.26 0.16
CA ALA A 458 -11.54 -5.22 -0.51
C ALA A 458 -12.73 -5.69 0.34
N CYS A 459 -12.57 -5.89 1.65
CA CYS A 459 -13.62 -6.47 2.50
C CYS A 459 -13.95 -5.67 3.76
N GLY A 460 -13.30 -4.53 3.99
CA GLY A 460 -13.66 -3.62 5.07
C GLY A 460 -13.21 -4.05 6.48
N VAL A 461 -12.45 -5.14 6.61
CA VAL A 461 -11.98 -5.60 7.94
C VAL A 461 -10.83 -4.76 8.47
N GLY A 462 -10.71 -4.67 9.79
CA GLY A 462 -9.67 -3.88 10.46
C GLY A 462 -8.24 -4.40 10.21
N GLN A 463 -7.27 -3.51 10.44
CA GLN A 463 -5.83 -3.78 10.32
C GLN A 463 -5.35 -4.98 11.15
N ASP A 464 -6.04 -5.32 12.25
CA ASP A 464 -5.72 -6.44 13.15
C ASP A 464 -5.86 -7.82 12.49
N LEU A 465 -6.61 -7.87 11.39
CA LEU A 465 -6.86 -9.05 10.55
C LEU A 465 -5.90 -9.14 9.35
N PHE A 466 -4.74 -8.49 9.44
CA PHE A 466 -3.63 -8.68 8.51
C PHE A 466 -2.50 -9.51 9.11
N GLU A 467 -1.82 -10.25 8.24
CA GLU A 467 -0.59 -10.96 8.55
C GLU A 467 0.46 -10.72 7.48
N LEU A 468 1.73 -10.90 7.84
CA LEU A 468 2.81 -10.83 6.87
C LEU A 468 2.62 -11.93 5.84
N TYR A 469 2.77 -11.54 4.59
CA TYR A 469 2.76 -12.41 3.45
C TYR A 469 4.15 -12.39 2.85
N GLU A 470 4.79 -13.54 2.82
CA GLU A 470 6.01 -13.68 2.04
C GLU A 470 5.60 -13.94 0.59
N ALA A 471 6.10 -13.09 -0.33
CA ALA A 471 5.99 -13.37 -1.75
C ALA A 471 6.59 -14.76 -1.97
N GLU A 472 5.79 -15.67 -2.48
CA GLU A 472 6.28 -17.02 -2.71
C GLU A 472 7.35 -16.97 -3.81
N GLU A 473 8.57 -17.39 -3.49
CA GLU A 473 9.60 -17.59 -4.50
C GLU A 473 9.15 -18.72 -5.44
N VAL A 474 8.83 -18.33 -6.68
CA VAL A 474 8.49 -19.28 -7.73
C VAL A 474 9.78 -19.85 -8.29
N THR A 475 10.20 -20.98 -7.73
CA THR A 475 11.45 -21.66 -8.14
C THR A 475 11.24 -22.63 -9.30
N CYS A 476 9.98 -22.95 -9.65
CA CYS A 476 9.61 -23.82 -10.76
C CYS A 476 9.15 -22.98 -11.96
N SER A 477 9.81 -23.13 -13.10
CA SER A 477 9.40 -22.54 -14.37
C SER A 477 9.28 -23.60 -15.47
N SER A 478 8.24 -23.50 -16.28
CA SER A 478 7.99 -24.34 -17.45
C SER A 478 7.81 -23.46 -18.67
N PHE A 479 8.43 -23.86 -19.78
CA PHE A 479 8.29 -23.21 -21.08
C PHE A 479 7.61 -24.14 -22.09
N GLU A 480 6.91 -25.17 -21.61
CA GLU A 480 6.08 -26.03 -22.45
C GLU A 480 4.80 -25.29 -22.84
N ASN A 481 4.46 -25.32 -24.14
CA ASN A 481 3.22 -24.74 -24.65
C ASN A 481 2.02 -25.65 -24.36
N LEU A 482 1.67 -25.76 -23.07
CA LEU A 482 0.56 -26.55 -22.57
C LEU A 482 -0.78 -25.79 -22.73
N LYS A 483 -1.86 -26.55 -22.86
CA LYS A 483 -3.24 -26.07 -22.88
C LYS A 483 -3.90 -26.31 -21.53
N PHE A 484 -3.99 -25.25 -20.73
CA PHE A 484 -4.73 -25.25 -19.48
C PHE A 484 -6.18 -24.87 -19.72
N VAL A 485 -7.10 -25.68 -19.21
CA VAL A 485 -8.52 -25.32 -19.16
C VAL A 485 -8.97 -25.24 -17.71
N VAL A 486 -9.55 -24.11 -17.34
CA VAL A 486 -10.09 -23.84 -15.99
C VAL A 486 -11.60 -23.71 -16.09
N VAL A 487 -12.34 -24.59 -15.42
CA VAL A 487 -13.81 -24.61 -15.44
C VAL A 487 -14.34 -23.93 -14.18
N GLY A 488 -14.90 -22.74 -14.33
CA GLY A 488 -15.36 -21.87 -13.25
C GLY A 488 -14.76 -20.46 -13.33
N SER A 489 -15.38 -19.50 -12.63
CA SER A 489 -14.97 -18.09 -12.61
C SER A 489 -14.97 -17.51 -11.19
N GLY A 490 -14.82 -18.35 -10.16
CA GLY A 490 -14.72 -17.92 -8.77
C GLY A 490 -13.28 -17.65 -8.32
N ALA A 491 -13.11 -17.38 -7.02
CA ALA A 491 -11.81 -17.16 -6.37
C ALA A 491 -10.75 -18.22 -6.75
N ALA A 492 -11.13 -19.51 -6.66
CA ALA A 492 -10.24 -20.62 -6.97
C ALA A 492 -9.78 -20.63 -8.43
N ALA A 493 -10.64 -20.23 -9.37
CA ALA A 493 -10.30 -20.21 -10.79
C ALA A 493 -9.27 -19.12 -11.09
N VAL A 494 -9.52 -17.89 -10.65
CA VAL A 494 -8.60 -16.75 -10.85
C VAL A 494 -7.25 -17.03 -10.17
N SER A 495 -7.27 -17.54 -8.94
CA SER A 495 -6.04 -17.87 -8.21
C SER A 495 -5.24 -19.01 -8.86
N ALA A 496 -5.91 -20.00 -9.45
CA ALA A 496 -5.25 -21.04 -10.23
C ALA A 496 -4.59 -20.47 -11.49
N ILE A 497 -5.26 -19.54 -12.18
CA ILE A 497 -4.72 -18.87 -13.37
C ILE A 497 -3.48 -18.04 -13.02
N ASP A 498 -3.53 -17.26 -11.94
CA ASP A 498 -2.37 -16.52 -11.41
C ASP A 498 -1.19 -17.47 -11.15
N ALA A 499 -1.45 -18.60 -10.48
CA ALA A 499 -0.41 -19.58 -10.14
C ALA A 499 0.18 -20.30 -11.36
N ILE A 500 -0.63 -20.58 -12.38
CA ILE A 500 -0.17 -21.12 -13.66
C ILE A 500 0.72 -20.09 -14.37
N ARG A 501 0.23 -18.86 -14.54
CA ARG A 501 0.95 -17.83 -15.33
C ARG A 501 2.29 -17.46 -14.71
N ALA A 502 2.38 -17.46 -13.37
CA ALA A 502 3.63 -17.25 -12.65
C ALA A 502 4.69 -18.34 -12.92
N ARG A 503 4.29 -19.56 -13.29
CA ARG A 503 5.17 -20.71 -13.53
C ARG A 503 5.36 -21.03 -15.00
N ASN A 504 4.39 -20.67 -15.85
CA ASN A 504 4.43 -20.95 -17.27
C ASN A 504 3.94 -19.72 -18.05
N THR A 505 4.90 -18.97 -18.57
CA THR A 505 4.66 -17.70 -19.29
C THR A 505 4.19 -17.91 -20.73
N VAL A 506 4.39 -19.10 -21.30
CA VAL A 506 4.09 -19.40 -22.72
C VAL A 506 2.82 -20.22 -22.91
N ALA A 507 2.29 -20.84 -21.86
CA ALA A 507 1.10 -21.68 -21.94
C ALA A 507 -0.16 -20.89 -22.33
N SER A 508 -1.06 -21.60 -23.01
CA SER A 508 -2.41 -21.12 -23.33
C SER A 508 -3.37 -21.48 -22.20
N ILE A 509 -4.12 -20.48 -21.72
CA ILE A 509 -5.07 -20.65 -20.61
C ILE A 509 -6.46 -20.27 -21.10
N THR A 510 -7.42 -21.19 -20.96
CA THR A 510 -8.84 -20.92 -21.25
C THR A 510 -9.68 -21.09 -20.00
N MET A 511 -10.39 -20.03 -19.60
CA MET A 511 -11.37 -20.07 -18.52
C MET A 511 -12.78 -20.21 -19.11
N LEU A 512 -13.56 -21.17 -18.60
CA LEU A 512 -14.93 -21.44 -19.01
C LEU A 512 -15.89 -21.13 -17.88
N THR A 513 -16.90 -20.27 -18.12
CA THR A 513 -17.93 -20.00 -17.12
C THR A 513 -19.32 -19.88 -17.74
N ARG A 514 -20.32 -20.37 -17.03
CA ARG A 514 -21.73 -20.24 -17.41
C ARG A 514 -22.26 -18.82 -17.20
N GLU A 515 -21.58 -18.01 -16.39
CA GLU A 515 -21.98 -16.63 -16.13
C GLU A 515 -21.64 -15.73 -17.33
N LYS A 516 -22.41 -14.64 -17.49
CA LYS A 516 -22.29 -13.71 -18.61
C LYS A 516 -21.43 -12.48 -18.28
N ILE A 517 -20.78 -12.48 -17.12
CA ILE A 517 -19.96 -11.38 -16.61
C ILE A 517 -18.60 -11.90 -16.16
N MET A 518 -17.63 -11.00 -16.04
CA MET A 518 -16.27 -11.32 -15.60
C MET A 518 -16.23 -11.82 -14.15
N PRO A 519 -15.18 -12.59 -13.76
CA PRO A 519 -15.01 -13.06 -12.38
C PRO A 519 -15.06 -11.93 -11.36
N TYR A 520 -15.77 -12.14 -10.25
CA TYR A 520 -16.02 -11.11 -9.25
C TYR A 520 -16.00 -11.61 -7.81
N TYR A 521 -15.85 -10.66 -6.88
CA TYR A 521 -15.93 -10.91 -5.43
C TYR A 521 -17.35 -11.24 -5.01
N ARG A 522 -17.71 -12.53 -5.06
CA ARG A 522 -19.07 -13.02 -4.82
C ARG A 522 -19.70 -12.61 -3.47
N PRO A 523 -18.96 -12.48 -2.35
CA PRO A 523 -19.56 -12.00 -1.10
C PRO A 523 -20.21 -10.61 -1.20
N ILE A 524 -19.79 -9.77 -2.16
CA ILE A 524 -20.37 -8.43 -2.37
C ILE A 524 -21.85 -8.45 -2.80
N ILE A 525 -22.36 -9.60 -3.25
CA ILE A 525 -23.72 -9.75 -3.78
C ILE A 525 -24.78 -9.24 -2.80
N VAL A 526 -24.58 -9.45 -1.50
CA VAL A 526 -25.51 -9.00 -0.46
C VAL A 526 -25.48 -7.47 -0.37
N ASP A 527 -24.30 -6.87 -0.30
CA ASP A 527 -24.14 -5.40 -0.22
C ASP A 527 -24.67 -4.72 -1.47
N ALA A 528 -24.46 -5.35 -2.62
CA ALA A 528 -25.00 -4.92 -3.90
C ALA A 528 -26.53 -4.93 -3.91
N LEU A 529 -27.21 -5.62 -2.99
CA LEU A 529 -28.65 -5.44 -2.83
C LEU A 529 -28.90 -4.01 -2.37
N ASN A 530 -28.31 -3.53 -1.27
CA ASN A 530 -28.53 -2.19 -0.68
C ASN A 530 -27.90 -1.01 -1.44
N SER A 531 -26.86 -1.25 -2.24
CA SER A 531 -26.07 -0.20 -2.88
C SER A 531 -26.07 -0.30 -4.41
N GLU A 532 -25.95 0.83 -5.10
CA GLU A 532 -25.61 0.84 -6.52
C GLU A 532 -24.10 0.72 -6.68
N ILE A 533 -23.62 -0.53 -6.79
CA ILE A 533 -22.22 -0.83 -7.04
C ILE A 533 -22.11 -1.27 -8.50
N SER A 534 -21.32 -0.56 -9.30
CA SER A 534 -21.07 -0.98 -10.69
C SER A 534 -20.38 -2.35 -10.71
N PRO A 535 -20.70 -3.24 -11.66
CA PRO A 535 -20.06 -4.55 -11.76
C PRO A 535 -18.53 -4.51 -11.83
N GLU A 536 -18.01 -3.51 -12.53
CA GLU A 536 -16.58 -3.26 -12.70
C GLU A 536 -15.85 -3.05 -11.37
N ASN A 537 -16.50 -2.42 -10.38
CA ASN A 537 -15.90 -2.10 -9.08
C ASN A 537 -15.70 -3.31 -8.17
N TYR A 538 -16.17 -4.50 -8.56
CA TYR A 538 -16.02 -5.73 -7.79
C TYR A 538 -15.47 -6.91 -8.59
N TYR A 539 -15.01 -6.68 -9.82
CA TYR A 539 -14.28 -7.70 -10.57
C TYR A 539 -12.98 -8.07 -9.84
N LEU A 540 -12.64 -9.35 -9.85
CA LEU A 540 -11.39 -9.83 -9.22
C LEU A 540 -10.15 -9.35 -9.98
N LYS A 541 -10.30 -9.18 -11.29
CA LYS A 541 -9.33 -8.59 -12.22
C LYS A 541 -10.13 -7.88 -13.30
N ASN A 542 -9.64 -6.74 -13.76
CA ASN A 542 -10.23 -6.03 -14.90
C ASN A 542 -10.03 -6.83 -16.20
N GLU A 543 -10.83 -6.52 -17.23
CA GLU A 543 -10.78 -7.23 -18.52
C GLU A 543 -9.38 -7.18 -19.18
N ASP A 544 -8.71 -6.04 -19.09
CA ASP A 544 -7.35 -5.83 -19.65
C ASP A 544 -6.35 -6.85 -19.11
N TRP A 545 -6.43 -7.17 -17.81
CA TRP A 545 -5.50 -8.10 -17.16
C TRP A 545 -5.53 -9.50 -17.82
N TYR A 546 -6.71 -10.00 -18.20
CA TYR A 546 -6.82 -11.30 -18.86
C TYR A 546 -6.19 -11.27 -20.25
N THR A 547 -6.38 -10.16 -20.98
CA THR A 547 -5.83 -9.98 -22.33
C THR A 547 -4.31 -9.87 -22.27
N GLU A 548 -3.77 -9.05 -21.39
CA GLU A 548 -2.33 -8.86 -21.17
C GLU A 548 -1.61 -10.15 -20.76
N ASN A 549 -2.30 -11.03 -20.02
CA ASN A 549 -1.76 -12.31 -19.57
C ASN A 549 -2.09 -13.48 -20.52
N ASN A 550 -2.57 -13.21 -21.74
CA ASN A 550 -2.91 -14.22 -22.75
C ASN A 550 -3.86 -15.32 -22.22
N ILE A 551 -4.94 -14.89 -21.56
CA ILE A 551 -5.99 -15.76 -21.02
C ILE A 551 -7.27 -15.55 -21.83
N THR A 552 -7.80 -16.63 -22.39
CA THR A 552 -9.10 -16.60 -23.08
C THR A 552 -10.22 -16.87 -22.08
N VAL A 553 -11.14 -15.92 -21.91
CA VAL A 553 -12.32 -16.08 -21.06
C VAL A 553 -13.56 -16.34 -21.91
N LYS A 554 -14.18 -17.52 -21.78
CA LYS A 554 -15.44 -17.86 -22.46
C LYS A 554 -16.61 -17.77 -21.48
N LEU A 555 -17.30 -16.63 -21.55
CA LEU A 555 -18.55 -16.37 -20.83
C LEU A 555 -19.73 -17.16 -21.42
N GLY A 556 -20.77 -17.38 -20.63
CA GLY A 556 -21.99 -18.08 -21.06
C GLY A 556 -21.80 -19.53 -21.52
N THR A 557 -20.65 -20.15 -21.21
CA THR A 557 -20.23 -21.45 -21.72
C THR A 557 -20.28 -22.49 -20.60
N THR A 558 -21.10 -23.54 -20.78
CA THR A 558 -21.21 -24.63 -19.80
C THR A 558 -20.52 -25.88 -20.33
N VAL A 559 -19.70 -26.54 -19.49
CA VAL A 559 -19.15 -27.87 -19.79
C VAL A 559 -20.24 -28.92 -19.56
N LYS A 560 -20.54 -29.72 -20.59
CA LYS A 560 -21.56 -30.78 -20.57
C LYS A 560 -21.00 -32.14 -20.18
N SER A 561 -19.81 -32.47 -20.66
CA SER A 561 -19.13 -33.73 -20.36
C SER A 561 -17.62 -33.58 -20.46
N ILE A 562 -16.89 -34.42 -19.72
CA ILE A 562 -15.44 -34.51 -19.73
C ILE A 562 -15.08 -35.94 -20.15
N ASP A 563 -14.19 -36.08 -21.13
CA ASP A 563 -13.55 -37.35 -21.50
C ASP A 563 -12.10 -37.29 -21.00
N THR A 564 -11.82 -37.96 -19.90
CA THR A 564 -10.50 -37.99 -19.24
C THR A 564 -9.49 -38.83 -20.01
N ALA A 565 -9.93 -39.83 -20.78
CA ALA A 565 -9.06 -40.67 -21.60
C ALA A 565 -8.57 -39.94 -22.85
N ARG A 566 -9.45 -39.16 -23.50
CA ARG A 566 -9.11 -38.35 -24.67
C ARG A 566 -8.66 -36.93 -24.32
N LYS A 567 -8.69 -36.55 -23.03
CA LYS A 567 -8.42 -35.21 -22.52
C LYS A 567 -9.19 -34.10 -23.24
N SER A 568 -10.51 -34.28 -23.33
CA SER A 568 -11.39 -33.33 -24.02
C SER A 568 -12.67 -32.99 -23.25
N LEU A 569 -13.24 -31.83 -23.54
CA LEU A 569 -14.49 -31.31 -22.98
C LEU A 569 -15.51 -31.12 -24.09
N THR A 570 -16.77 -31.46 -23.83
CA THR A 570 -17.90 -31.06 -24.68
C THR A 570 -18.60 -29.86 -24.07
N LEU A 571 -18.77 -28.79 -24.85
CA LEU A 571 -19.36 -27.52 -24.41
C LEU A 571 -20.86 -27.46 -24.74
N SER A 572 -21.56 -26.47 -24.17
CA SER A 572 -23.00 -26.29 -24.33
C SER A 572 -23.45 -25.96 -25.75
N ASP A 573 -22.54 -25.49 -26.61
CA ASP A 573 -22.78 -25.25 -28.04
C ASP A 573 -22.53 -26.50 -28.92
N GLY A 574 -22.17 -27.63 -28.30
CA GLY A 574 -21.83 -28.88 -28.98
C GLY A 574 -20.39 -28.97 -29.46
N SER A 575 -19.59 -27.89 -29.33
CA SER A 575 -18.17 -27.91 -29.68
C SER A 575 -17.36 -28.75 -28.69
N THR A 576 -16.17 -29.20 -29.14
CA THR A 576 -15.22 -29.96 -28.32
C THR A 576 -13.94 -29.15 -28.12
N MET A 577 -13.37 -29.20 -26.91
CA MET A 577 -12.13 -28.50 -26.54
C MET A 577 -11.13 -29.50 -25.96
N GLN A 578 -9.89 -29.47 -26.43
CA GLN A 578 -8.79 -30.29 -25.93
C GLN A 578 -8.05 -29.58 -24.79
N TYR A 579 -7.53 -30.35 -23.83
CA TYR A 579 -6.69 -29.84 -22.74
C TYR A 579 -5.47 -30.74 -22.50
N ASP A 580 -4.40 -30.15 -21.97
CA ASP A 580 -3.26 -30.90 -21.41
C ASP A 580 -3.38 -31.01 -19.88
N ARG A 581 -3.97 -29.98 -19.27
CA ARG A 581 -4.24 -29.87 -17.83
C ARG A 581 -5.63 -29.26 -17.62
N LEU A 582 -6.42 -29.87 -16.74
CA LEU A 582 -7.79 -29.43 -16.43
C LEU A 582 -7.91 -29.07 -14.95
N ILE A 583 -8.44 -27.89 -14.65
CA ILE A 583 -8.75 -27.46 -13.29
C ILE A 583 -10.26 -27.26 -13.16
N LEU A 584 -10.88 -28.05 -12.28
CA LEU A 584 -12.29 -27.94 -11.94
C LEU A 584 -12.44 -27.00 -10.73
N ALA A 585 -12.87 -25.77 -11.00
CA ALA A 585 -13.18 -24.74 -10.02
C ALA A 585 -14.68 -24.37 -10.08
N THR A 586 -15.52 -25.39 -10.24
CA THR A 586 -16.97 -25.29 -10.52
C THR A 586 -17.78 -24.71 -9.36
N GLY A 587 -17.16 -24.60 -8.18
CA GLY A 587 -17.76 -24.01 -6.99
C GLY A 587 -18.93 -24.82 -6.44
N SER A 588 -19.95 -24.10 -5.98
CA SER A 588 -21.13 -24.67 -5.33
C SER A 588 -22.42 -24.07 -5.89
N ARG A 589 -23.49 -24.88 -5.86
CA ARG A 589 -24.85 -24.47 -6.20
C ARG A 589 -25.71 -24.33 -4.94
N PRO A 590 -26.71 -23.43 -4.93
CA PRO A 590 -27.68 -23.36 -3.86
C PRO A 590 -28.42 -24.69 -3.67
N PHE A 591 -28.65 -25.06 -2.41
CA PHE A 591 -29.53 -26.16 -2.07
C PHE A 591 -30.94 -25.63 -1.81
N VAL A 592 -31.91 -26.11 -2.60
CA VAL A 592 -33.33 -25.81 -2.39
C VAL A 592 -34.00 -27.11 -1.90
N PRO A 593 -34.54 -27.13 -0.66
CA PRO A 593 -35.25 -28.31 -0.15
C PRO A 593 -36.59 -28.51 -0.89
N PRO A 594 -37.18 -29.72 -0.85
CA PRO A 594 -38.48 -30.00 -1.47
C PRO A 594 -39.62 -29.38 -0.64
N ILE A 595 -39.78 -28.06 -0.75
CA ILE A 595 -40.71 -27.24 0.05
C ILE A 595 -41.91 -26.72 -0.76
N GLY A 596 -42.25 -27.35 -1.89
CA GLY A 596 -43.43 -26.99 -2.69
C GLY A 596 -43.28 -25.69 -3.49
N HIS A 597 -42.08 -25.42 -4.00
CA HIS A 597 -41.77 -24.20 -4.76
C HIS A 597 -41.93 -24.39 -6.27
N GLU A 598 -42.09 -25.63 -6.73
CA GLU A 598 -41.99 -26.01 -8.13
C GLU A 598 -43.06 -25.31 -8.98
N GLY A 599 -42.62 -24.57 -10.00
CA GLY A 599 -43.51 -23.85 -10.93
C GLY A 599 -44.09 -22.53 -10.41
N LEU A 600 -43.76 -22.12 -9.18
CA LEU A 600 -44.16 -20.83 -8.61
C LEU A 600 -43.20 -19.69 -9.00
N THR A 601 -43.77 -18.52 -9.28
CA THR A 601 -43.07 -17.25 -9.42
C THR A 601 -43.03 -16.51 -8.08
N GLY A 602 -42.04 -15.63 -7.90
CA GLY A 602 -41.80 -14.94 -6.63
C GLY A 602 -41.02 -15.78 -5.61
N VAL A 603 -40.39 -16.89 -6.04
CA VAL A 603 -39.43 -17.64 -5.22
C VAL A 603 -38.02 -17.39 -5.77
N TYR A 604 -37.15 -16.83 -4.95
CA TYR A 604 -35.81 -16.41 -5.32
C TYR A 604 -34.75 -17.24 -4.60
N VAL A 605 -33.65 -17.50 -5.29
CA VAL A 605 -32.47 -18.19 -4.76
C VAL A 605 -31.27 -17.34 -5.12
N ILE A 606 -30.67 -16.67 -4.13
CA ILE A 606 -29.67 -15.63 -4.39
C ILE A 606 -28.27 -16.24 -4.40
N ARG A 607 -27.58 -16.19 -5.54
CA ARG A 607 -26.17 -16.64 -5.67
C ARG A 607 -25.35 -15.86 -6.70
N THR A 608 -26.00 -15.25 -7.68
CA THR A 608 -25.40 -14.52 -8.80
C THR A 608 -25.82 -13.05 -8.76
N SER A 609 -25.10 -12.20 -9.48
CA SER A 609 -25.46 -10.77 -9.63
C SER A 609 -26.85 -10.60 -10.26
N ASN A 610 -27.23 -11.47 -11.19
CA ASN A 610 -28.55 -11.46 -11.82
C ASN A 610 -29.68 -11.73 -10.81
N ASP A 611 -29.46 -12.59 -9.81
CA ASP A 611 -30.47 -12.88 -8.79
C ASP A 611 -30.76 -11.64 -7.92
N VAL A 612 -29.73 -10.83 -7.65
CA VAL A 612 -29.85 -9.57 -6.90
C VAL A 612 -30.68 -8.55 -7.66
N GLU A 613 -30.45 -8.41 -8.96
CA GLU A 613 -31.19 -7.46 -9.79
C GLU A 613 -32.68 -7.80 -9.85
N LEU A 614 -33.00 -9.09 -10.04
CA LEU A 614 -34.38 -9.58 -9.99
C LEU A 614 -35.04 -9.29 -8.63
N LEU A 615 -34.28 -9.45 -7.54
CA LEU A 615 -34.78 -9.18 -6.20
C LEU A 615 -34.99 -7.68 -5.96
N LYS A 616 -34.08 -6.82 -6.42
CA LYS A 616 -34.23 -5.35 -6.35
C LYS A 616 -35.52 -4.89 -7.00
N GLU A 617 -35.79 -5.35 -8.23
CA GLU A 617 -37.02 -5.01 -8.94
C GLU A 617 -38.27 -5.48 -8.18
N THR A 618 -38.20 -6.67 -7.59
CA THR A 618 -39.31 -7.23 -6.80
C THR A 618 -39.59 -6.39 -5.56
N CYS A 619 -38.53 -5.99 -4.84
CA CYS A 619 -38.63 -5.16 -3.64
C CYS A 619 -39.26 -3.78 -3.88
N LYS A 620 -39.26 -3.25 -5.12
CA LYS A 620 -39.91 -1.97 -5.43
C LYS A 620 -41.44 -2.01 -5.26
N THR A 621 -42.05 -3.18 -5.41
CA THR A 621 -43.52 -3.33 -5.41
C THR A 621 -44.05 -4.21 -4.28
N ALA A 622 -43.21 -5.08 -3.73
CA ALA A 622 -43.55 -5.96 -2.62
C ALA A 622 -43.57 -5.22 -1.28
N LYS A 623 -44.33 -5.76 -0.31
CA LYS A 623 -44.45 -5.26 1.06
C LYS A 623 -44.02 -6.30 2.10
N LYS A 624 -44.18 -7.58 1.79
CA LYS A 624 -43.90 -8.70 2.70
C LYS A 624 -42.99 -9.73 2.06
N ALA A 625 -41.95 -10.14 2.79
CA ALA A 625 -41.00 -11.15 2.35
C ALA A 625 -40.80 -12.22 3.41
N VAL A 626 -40.61 -13.46 2.96
CA VAL A 626 -40.15 -14.56 3.83
C VAL A 626 -38.78 -15.01 3.37
N VAL A 627 -37.85 -15.14 4.30
CA VAL A 627 -36.51 -15.71 4.05
C VAL A 627 -36.41 -17.07 4.73
N ILE A 628 -36.16 -18.11 3.96
CA ILE A 628 -36.02 -19.48 4.45
C ILE A 628 -34.54 -19.78 4.65
N GLY A 629 -34.12 -19.93 5.91
CA GLY A 629 -32.75 -20.14 6.34
C GLY A 629 -32.23 -19.02 7.24
N GLY A 630 -31.79 -19.38 8.44
CA GLY A 630 -31.22 -18.53 9.48
C GLY A 630 -29.70 -18.67 9.62
N GLY A 631 -29.01 -18.97 8.51
CA GLY A 631 -27.55 -18.86 8.38
C GLY A 631 -27.12 -17.46 7.93
N VAL A 632 -25.81 -17.23 7.81
CA VAL A 632 -25.19 -15.93 7.44
C VAL A 632 -25.92 -15.24 6.28
N LEU A 633 -25.92 -15.86 5.10
CA LEU A 633 -26.55 -15.29 3.89
C LEU A 633 -28.05 -15.04 4.06
N GLY A 634 -28.76 -15.90 4.81
CA GLY A 634 -30.20 -15.72 5.04
C GLY A 634 -30.49 -14.50 5.91
N LEU A 635 -29.71 -14.33 6.98
CA LEU A 635 -29.83 -13.17 7.87
C LEU A 635 -29.39 -11.87 7.18
N GLU A 636 -28.31 -11.92 6.41
CA GLU A 636 -27.84 -10.79 5.59
C GLU A 636 -28.88 -10.35 4.55
N ASN A 637 -29.46 -11.29 3.81
CA ASN A 637 -30.56 -10.98 2.88
C ASN A 637 -31.80 -10.45 3.61
N ALA A 638 -32.16 -11.02 4.76
CA ALA A 638 -33.27 -10.53 5.56
C ALA A 638 -33.05 -9.09 6.04
N SER A 639 -31.83 -8.74 6.46
CA SER A 639 -31.43 -7.38 6.81
C SER A 639 -31.57 -6.45 5.61
N ALA A 640 -30.99 -6.80 4.47
CA ALA A 640 -31.01 -5.96 3.26
C ALA A 640 -32.41 -5.80 2.64
N ILE A 641 -33.33 -6.76 2.84
CA ILE A 641 -34.74 -6.62 2.46
C ILE A 641 -35.48 -5.74 3.47
N LYS A 642 -35.18 -5.87 4.77
CA LYS A 642 -35.77 -5.04 5.83
C LYS A 642 -35.40 -3.56 5.66
N ASP A 643 -34.16 -3.26 5.28
CA ASP A 643 -33.66 -1.89 5.04
C ASP A 643 -34.42 -1.16 3.93
N ARG A 644 -35.05 -1.92 3.03
CA ARG A 644 -35.93 -1.39 1.96
C ARG A 644 -37.35 -1.09 2.42
N GLY A 645 -37.65 -1.28 3.71
CA GLY A 645 -38.94 -0.99 4.31
C GLY A 645 -39.96 -2.14 4.22
N LEU A 646 -39.55 -3.35 3.84
CA LEU A 646 -40.44 -4.52 3.80
C LEU A 646 -40.60 -5.15 5.20
N SER A 647 -41.75 -5.79 5.41
CA SER A 647 -41.94 -6.70 6.55
C SER A 647 -41.30 -8.03 6.23
N VAL A 648 -40.37 -8.49 7.07
CA VAL A 648 -39.56 -9.68 6.82
C VAL A 648 -39.78 -10.70 7.93
N THR A 649 -40.01 -11.96 7.53
CA THR A 649 -40.00 -13.10 8.44
C THR A 649 -38.92 -14.10 8.02
N VAL A 650 -38.02 -14.43 8.94
CA VAL A 650 -37.02 -15.49 8.76
C VAL A 650 -37.56 -16.79 9.34
N VAL A 651 -37.52 -17.85 8.54
CA VAL A 651 -37.93 -19.21 8.92
C VAL A 651 -36.70 -20.12 8.91
N GLU A 652 -36.34 -20.65 10.08
CA GLU A 652 -35.24 -21.60 10.26
C GLU A 652 -35.78 -22.97 10.69
N CYS A 653 -35.33 -24.02 10.03
CA CYS A 653 -35.74 -25.40 10.33
C CYS A 653 -35.11 -25.90 11.63
N MET A 654 -33.88 -25.46 11.91
CA MET A 654 -33.17 -25.75 13.15
C MET A 654 -33.77 -24.97 14.34
N PRO A 655 -33.61 -25.47 15.58
CA PRO A 655 -34.11 -24.77 16.77
C PRO A 655 -33.36 -23.47 17.09
N ARG A 656 -32.27 -23.17 16.38
CA ARG A 656 -31.38 -22.03 16.65
C ARG A 656 -30.77 -21.47 15.36
N LEU A 657 -30.49 -20.17 15.35
CA LEU A 657 -29.81 -19.48 14.25
C LEU A 657 -28.33 -19.86 14.19
N MET A 658 -27.77 -19.90 12.97
CA MET A 658 -26.35 -20.17 12.72
C MET A 658 -25.81 -21.38 13.50
N ALA A 659 -26.57 -22.47 13.56
CA ALA A 659 -26.30 -23.63 14.43
C ALA A 659 -24.93 -24.31 14.22
N ARG A 660 -24.25 -24.04 13.09
CA ARG A 660 -22.90 -24.52 12.78
C ARG A 660 -21.80 -23.64 13.37
N GLN A 661 -22.07 -22.35 13.58
CA GLN A 661 -21.10 -21.35 14.02
C GLN A 661 -21.34 -20.90 15.47
N LEU A 662 -22.58 -20.95 15.95
CA LEU A 662 -22.97 -20.46 17.27
C LEU A 662 -23.41 -21.58 18.20
N ASP A 663 -22.97 -21.45 19.45
CA ASP A 663 -23.54 -22.22 20.55
C ASP A 663 -24.95 -21.70 20.91
N PRO A 664 -25.72 -22.42 21.77
CA PRO A 664 -27.10 -22.04 22.07
C PRO A 664 -27.26 -20.61 22.62
N GLU A 665 -26.38 -20.16 23.52
CA GLU A 665 -26.48 -18.84 24.15
C GLU A 665 -26.10 -17.72 23.18
N ALA A 666 -25.01 -17.85 22.41
CA ALA A 666 -24.68 -16.87 21.38
C ALA A 666 -25.78 -16.80 20.31
N SER A 667 -26.39 -17.91 19.94
CA SER A 667 -27.54 -17.93 19.03
C SER A 667 -28.76 -17.20 19.59
N GLU A 668 -29.01 -17.28 20.90
CA GLU A 668 -30.09 -16.54 21.57
C GLU A 668 -29.84 -15.02 21.56
N ILE A 669 -28.59 -14.60 21.78
CA ILE A 669 -28.19 -13.19 21.65
C ILE A 669 -28.45 -12.68 20.23
N LEU A 670 -28.08 -13.46 19.20
CA LEU A 670 -28.36 -13.11 17.81
C LEU A 670 -29.88 -13.00 17.54
N GLN A 671 -30.70 -13.87 18.11
CA GLN A 671 -32.16 -13.76 17.98
C GLN A 671 -32.70 -12.46 18.57
N GLY A 672 -32.10 -11.97 19.67
CA GLY A 672 -32.40 -10.66 20.23
C GLY A 672 -32.18 -9.55 19.21
N PHE A 673 -30.98 -9.47 18.63
CA PHE A 673 -30.66 -8.48 17.60
C PHE A 673 -31.59 -8.53 16.39
N VAL A 674 -31.94 -9.74 15.91
CA VAL A 674 -32.86 -9.89 14.77
C VAL A 674 -34.26 -9.34 15.11
N ARG A 675 -34.78 -9.61 16.31
CA ARG A 675 -36.09 -9.10 16.76
C ARG A 675 -36.07 -7.59 16.98
N ASP A 676 -35.01 -7.07 17.59
CA ASP A 676 -34.84 -5.64 17.83
C ASP A 676 -34.71 -4.84 16.52
N TYR A 677 -34.14 -5.47 15.48
CA TYR A 677 -34.11 -4.94 14.12
C TYR A 677 -35.50 -4.93 13.42
N GLY A 678 -36.50 -5.56 14.03
CA GLY A 678 -37.86 -5.64 13.52
C GLY A 678 -38.06 -6.71 12.44
N VAL A 679 -37.29 -7.80 12.51
CA VAL A 679 -37.46 -9.00 11.68
C VAL A 679 -38.10 -10.11 12.52
N ASP A 680 -39.17 -10.70 11.98
CA ASP A 680 -39.88 -11.79 12.66
C ASP A 680 -39.11 -13.10 12.51
N LEU A 681 -39.16 -13.96 13.53
CA LEU A 681 -38.48 -15.25 13.55
C LEU A 681 -39.44 -16.40 13.81
N ARG A 682 -39.30 -17.48 13.03
CA ARG A 682 -39.87 -18.81 13.30
C ARG A 682 -38.76 -19.84 13.20
N MET A 683 -38.57 -20.64 14.25
CA MET A 683 -37.46 -21.59 14.35
C MET A 683 -37.99 -22.98 14.69
N GLY A 684 -37.21 -24.02 14.40
CA GLY A 684 -37.52 -25.40 14.75
C GLY A 684 -38.66 -26.01 13.93
N GLN A 685 -39.04 -25.40 12.81
CA GLN A 685 -40.20 -25.82 12.02
C GLN A 685 -39.86 -25.93 10.54
N CYS A 686 -40.33 -27.01 9.92
CA CYS A 686 -40.31 -27.16 8.48
C CYS A 686 -41.32 -26.21 7.83
N VAL A 687 -41.03 -25.82 6.59
CA VAL A 687 -41.81 -24.84 5.85
C VAL A 687 -42.30 -25.43 4.53
N VAL A 688 -43.52 -25.06 4.12
CA VAL A 688 -44.06 -25.38 2.79
C VAL A 688 -44.51 -24.08 2.13
N ILE A 689 -43.97 -23.77 0.96
CA ILE A 689 -44.37 -22.60 0.17
C ILE A 689 -45.79 -22.85 -0.38
N LYS A 690 -46.61 -21.81 -0.34
CA LYS A 690 -47.97 -21.82 -0.87
C LYS A 690 -48.10 -20.76 -1.96
N GLY A 691 -48.91 -21.05 -2.96
CA GLY A 691 -49.22 -20.11 -4.04
C GLY A 691 -50.67 -20.22 -4.48
N ASP A 692 -51.10 -19.17 -5.19
CA ASP A 692 -52.36 -19.14 -5.93
C ASP A 692 -52.03 -19.14 -7.43
N GLY A 693 -52.49 -20.17 -8.14
CA GLY A 693 -52.06 -20.46 -9.50
C GLY A 693 -50.54 -20.64 -9.60
N LYS A 694 -49.87 -19.70 -10.30
CA LYS A 694 -48.41 -19.71 -10.48
C LYS A 694 -47.66 -18.75 -9.57
N LYS A 695 -48.33 -17.97 -8.70
CA LYS A 695 -47.68 -16.93 -7.90
C LYS A 695 -47.65 -17.34 -6.43
N VAL A 696 -46.54 -17.10 -5.75
CA VAL A 696 -46.43 -17.29 -4.30
C VAL A 696 -47.35 -16.34 -3.53
N THR A 697 -47.95 -16.83 -2.45
CA THR A 697 -48.82 -16.04 -1.54
C THR A 697 -48.32 -16.04 -0.09
N GLY A 698 -47.35 -16.91 0.23
CA GLY A 698 -46.81 -17.06 1.56
C GLY A 698 -46.24 -18.44 1.81
N VAL A 699 -46.06 -18.76 3.09
CA VAL A 699 -45.52 -20.03 3.56
C VAL A 699 -46.37 -20.59 4.70
N GLN A 700 -46.47 -21.91 4.77
CA GLN A 700 -47.02 -22.65 5.90
C GLN A 700 -45.87 -23.09 6.80
N VAL A 701 -45.89 -22.70 8.08
CA VAL A 701 -44.89 -23.01 9.09
C VAL A 701 -45.60 -23.66 10.27
N GLY A 702 -45.50 -24.98 10.39
CA GLY A 702 -46.38 -25.75 11.28
C GLY A 702 -47.86 -25.50 10.95
N ASP A 703 -48.64 -25.09 11.93
CA ASP A 703 -50.07 -24.75 11.78
C ASP A 703 -50.31 -23.26 11.41
N GLU A 704 -49.26 -22.44 11.38
CA GLU A 704 -49.35 -21.01 11.06
C GLU A 704 -49.15 -20.75 9.56
N PHE A 705 -50.02 -19.95 8.95
CA PHE A 705 -49.82 -19.43 7.60
C PHE A 705 -49.27 -18.00 7.64
N ILE A 706 -48.12 -17.79 7.00
CA ILE A 706 -47.42 -16.50 6.95
C ILE A 706 -47.50 -15.96 5.53
N SER A 707 -48.24 -14.86 5.33
CA SER A 707 -48.41 -14.23 4.02
C SER A 707 -47.14 -13.50 3.57
N ALA A 708 -46.75 -13.70 2.31
CA ALA A 708 -45.60 -13.04 1.70
C ALA A 708 -45.84 -12.79 0.20
N ASP A 709 -45.31 -11.67 -0.30
CA ASP A 709 -45.37 -11.32 -1.72
C ASP A 709 -44.28 -12.05 -2.52
N PHE A 710 -43.18 -12.40 -1.84
CA PHE A 710 -42.12 -13.26 -2.35
C PHE A 710 -41.40 -14.01 -1.23
N VAL A 711 -40.66 -15.06 -1.63
CA VAL A 711 -39.87 -15.91 -0.74
C VAL A 711 -38.44 -15.97 -1.25
N VAL A 712 -37.46 -15.84 -0.35
CA VAL A 712 -36.04 -16.07 -0.63
C VAL A 712 -35.61 -17.37 0.05
N VAL A 713 -34.93 -18.26 -0.66
CA VAL A 713 -34.47 -19.55 -0.13
C VAL A 713 -32.94 -19.55 0.02
N ASN A 714 -32.46 -19.61 1.27
CA ASN A 714 -31.06 -19.71 1.66
C ASN A 714 -30.82 -20.92 2.59
N ALA A 715 -31.16 -22.12 2.12
CA ALA A 715 -31.05 -23.36 2.89
C ALA A 715 -29.65 -24.04 2.82
N GLY A 716 -28.63 -23.31 2.37
CA GLY A 716 -27.25 -23.79 2.21
C GLY A 716 -26.86 -24.05 0.75
N VAL A 717 -25.69 -24.65 0.56
CA VAL A 717 -25.10 -24.95 -0.77
C VAL A 717 -24.63 -26.40 -0.87
N ARG A 718 -24.45 -26.89 -2.09
CA ARG A 718 -23.86 -28.19 -2.43
C ARG A 718 -22.74 -27.99 -3.44
N ALA A 719 -21.66 -28.77 -3.31
CA ALA A 719 -20.58 -28.79 -4.30
C ALA A 719 -21.11 -29.11 -5.70
N GLU A 720 -20.63 -28.38 -6.71
CA GLU A 720 -20.95 -28.65 -8.10
C GLU A 720 -19.97 -29.71 -8.65
N SER A 721 -20.34 -30.99 -8.51
CA SER A 721 -19.50 -32.14 -8.84
C SER A 721 -20.08 -33.07 -9.91
N GLU A 722 -21.26 -32.75 -10.47
CA GLU A 722 -21.98 -33.66 -11.36
C GLU A 722 -21.20 -34.00 -12.64
N VAL A 723 -20.59 -32.99 -13.27
CA VAL A 723 -19.82 -33.21 -14.51
C VAL A 723 -18.56 -34.04 -14.28
N ALA A 724 -17.96 -33.95 -13.09
CA ALA A 724 -16.80 -34.74 -12.70
C ALA A 724 -17.21 -36.19 -12.41
N ALA A 725 -18.29 -36.39 -11.65
CA ALA A 725 -18.82 -37.71 -11.35
C ALA A 725 -19.24 -38.46 -12.63
N ALA A 726 -19.90 -37.78 -13.57
CA ALA A 726 -20.26 -38.36 -14.87
C ALA A 726 -19.04 -38.74 -15.73
N ALA A 727 -17.88 -38.11 -15.48
CA ALA A 727 -16.62 -38.41 -16.15
C ALA A 727 -15.80 -39.51 -15.45
N GLY A 728 -16.35 -40.15 -14.41
CA GLY A 728 -15.67 -41.19 -13.64
C GLY A 728 -14.65 -40.67 -12.63
N ILE A 729 -14.66 -39.38 -12.31
CA ILE A 729 -13.82 -38.79 -11.25
C ILE A 729 -14.48 -39.08 -9.90
N GLU A 730 -13.69 -39.51 -8.92
CA GLU A 730 -14.17 -39.85 -7.59
C GLU A 730 -14.81 -38.63 -6.91
N CYS A 731 -16.06 -38.79 -6.49
CA CYS A 731 -16.84 -37.74 -5.83
C CYS A 731 -17.58 -38.31 -4.62
N SER A 732 -17.64 -37.54 -3.55
CA SER A 732 -18.45 -37.79 -2.35
C SER A 732 -19.40 -36.61 -2.13
N ARG A 733 -19.18 -35.80 -1.09
CA ARG A 733 -19.90 -34.51 -0.89
C ARG A 733 -19.40 -33.39 -1.81
N GLY A 734 -18.39 -33.69 -2.63
CA GLY A 734 -17.73 -32.86 -3.64
C GLY A 734 -16.72 -33.72 -4.41
N ILE A 735 -15.92 -33.10 -5.27
CA ILE A 735 -14.85 -33.77 -6.03
C ILE A 735 -13.72 -34.13 -5.06
N THR A 736 -13.42 -35.41 -4.89
CA THR A 736 -12.39 -35.86 -3.95
C THR A 736 -11.00 -35.46 -4.47
N VAL A 737 -10.21 -34.80 -3.61
CA VAL A 737 -8.83 -34.41 -3.93
C VAL A 737 -7.85 -34.77 -2.83
N ASN A 738 -6.58 -34.96 -3.19
CA ASN A 738 -5.48 -35.04 -2.23
C ASN A 738 -4.99 -33.64 -1.81
N ASN A 739 -3.98 -33.56 -0.94
CA ASN A 739 -3.40 -32.29 -0.49
C ASN A 739 -2.68 -31.50 -1.59
N LYS A 740 -2.42 -32.08 -2.77
CA LYS A 740 -1.91 -31.39 -3.96
C LYS A 740 -3.02 -30.90 -4.89
N MET A 741 -4.29 -31.01 -4.46
CA MET A 741 -5.49 -30.69 -5.23
C MET A 741 -5.67 -31.57 -6.48
N GLU A 742 -4.99 -32.72 -6.55
CA GLU A 742 -5.13 -33.70 -7.63
C GLU A 742 -6.40 -34.54 -7.40
N THR A 743 -7.13 -34.82 -8.47
CA THR A 743 -8.28 -35.73 -8.45
C THR A 743 -7.86 -37.18 -8.72
N SER A 744 -8.82 -38.11 -8.76
CA SER A 744 -8.57 -39.49 -9.19
C SER A 744 -8.21 -39.64 -10.67
N ALA A 745 -8.41 -38.60 -11.49
CA ALA A 745 -8.04 -38.60 -12.90
C ALA A 745 -6.71 -37.86 -13.13
N GLN A 746 -5.85 -38.47 -13.94
CA GLN A 746 -4.55 -37.91 -14.30
C GLN A 746 -4.70 -36.54 -14.99
N ASP A 747 -3.85 -35.58 -14.62
CA ASP A 747 -3.82 -34.22 -15.17
C ASP A 747 -5.11 -33.40 -14.92
N VAL A 748 -5.97 -33.86 -14.01
CA VAL A 748 -7.19 -33.18 -13.58
C VAL A 748 -7.10 -32.82 -12.09
N TYR A 749 -7.30 -31.54 -11.79
CA TYR A 749 -7.25 -30.95 -10.46
C TYR A 749 -8.62 -30.36 -10.10
N ALA A 750 -8.91 -30.20 -8.80
CA ALA A 750 -10.11 -29.50 -8.36
C ALA A 750 -9.84 -28.60 -7.15
N ALA A 751 -10.49 -27.43 -7.12
CA ALA A 751 -10.25 -26.41 -6.09
C ALA A 751 -11.52 -25.58 -5.75
N GLY A 752 -11.51 -24.97 -4.57
CA GLY A 752 -12.64 -24.18 -4.05
C GLY A 752 -13.81 -25.02 -3.55
N ASP A 753 -15.02 -24.45 -3.49
CA ASP A 753 -16.20 -25.10 -2.90
C ASP A 753 -16.60 -26.45 -3.54
N CYS A 754 -16.09 -26.76 -4.74
CA CYS A 754 -16.36 -28.03 -5.39
C CYS A 754 -15.51 -29.18 -4.84
N ALA A 755 -14.36 -28.87 -4.23
CA ALA A 755 -13.39 -29.83 -3.77
C ALA A 755 -13.74 -30.38 -2.38
N TYR A 756 -13.37 -31.64 -2.15
CA TYR A 756 -13.62 -32.39 -0.93
C TYR A 756 -12.33 -33.08 -0.48
N MET A 757 -11.83 -32.71 0.70
CA MET A 757 -10.57 -33.20 1.26
C MET A 757 -10.76 -33.43 2.77
N GLU A 758 -10.21 -34.52 3.31
CA GLU A 758 -10.24 -34.82 4.76
C GLU A 758 -11.64 -34.74 5.41
N ASN A 759 -12.67 -35.19 4.69
CA ASN A 759 -14.08 -35.09 5.07
C ASN A 759 -14.67 -33.68 5.18
N ILE A 760 -13.94 -32.66 4.73
CA ILE A 760 -14.30 -31.25 4.82
C ILE A 760 -14.59 -30.72 3.40
N ASN A 761 -15.69 -29.97 3.30
CA ASN A 761 -15.91 -29.02 2.22
C ASN A 761 -16.09 -27.66 2.89
N GLN A 762 -15.07 -26.79 2.79
CA GLN A 762 -14.98 -25.61 3.63
C GLN A 762 -15.94 -24.51 3.20
N GLY A 763 -16.13 -24.31 1.88
CA GLY A 763 -17.08 -23.32 1.35
C GLY A 763 -16.80 -21.88 1.79
N LEU A 764 -15.52 -21.52 1.95
CA LEU A 764 -15.06 -20.20 2.36
C LEU A 764 -14.12 -19.59 1.31
N TRP A 765 -14.13 -18.27 1.22
CA TRP A 765 -13.40 -17.51 0.20
C TRP A 765 -11.87 -17.70 0.27
N ALA A 766 -11.26 -17.43 1.43
CA ALA A 766 -9.81 -17.53 1.59
C ALA A 766 -9.26 -18.95 1.33
N PRO A 767 -9.89 -20.03 1.82
CA PRO A 767 -9.54 -21.39 1.42
C PRO A 767 -9.67 -21.65 -0.08
N ALA A 768 -10.70 -21.11 -0.74
CA ALA A 768 -10.85 -21.29 -2.18
C ALA A 768 -9.69 -20.67 -2.98
N LEU A 769 -9.20 -19.49 -2.57
CA LEU A 769 -7.98 -18.90 -3.14
C LEU A 769 -6.77 -19.82 -2.92
N ALA A 770 -6.54 -20.25 -1.68
CA ALA A 770 -5.39 -21.10 -1.35
C ALA A 770 -5.41 -22.44 -2.12
N MET A 771 -6.57 -23.09 -2.23
CA MET A 771 -6.75 -24.30 -3.03
C MET A 771 -6.49 -24.04 -4.51
N GLY A 772 -7.01 -22.93 -5.05
CA GLY A 772 -6.79 -22.52 -6.44
C GLY A 772 -5.30 -22.36 -6.75
N LYS A 773 -4.59 -21.65 -5.88
CA LYS A 773 -3.13 -21.45 -5.98
C LYS A 773 -2.37 -22.78 -6.04
N VAL A 774 -2.68 -23.71 -5.14
CA VAL A 774 -2.03 -25.05 -5.10
C VAL A 774 -2.37 -25.87 -6.35
N ALA A 775 -3.64 -25.88 -6.78
CA ALA A 775 -4.06 -26.57 -7.98
C ALA A 775 -3.36 -26.05 -9.24
N GLY A 776 -3.30 -24.72 -9.42
CA GLY A 776 -2.62 -24.09 -10.55
C GLY A 776 -1.12 -24.34 -10.54
N ALA A 777 -0.48 -24.25 -9.38
CA ALA A 777 0.95 -24.53 -9.22
C ALA A 777 1.31 -25.96 -9.64
N ASN A 778 0.56 -26.94 -9.11
CA ASN A 778 0.81 -28.35 -9.38
C ASN A 778 0.45 -28.74 -10.81
N ALA A 779 -0.61 -28.15 -11.39
CA ALA A 779 -0.94 -28.33 -12.79
C ALA A 779 0.20 -27.85 -13.72
N ALA A 780 0.93 -26.80 -13.31
CA ALA A 780 2.08 -26.27 -14.04
C ALA A 780 3.40 -27.03 -13.79
N GLY A 781 3.39 -28.07 -12.95
CA GLY A 781 4.55 -28.94 -12.69
C GLY A 781 5.27 -28.69 -11.36
N ASP A 782 4.75 -27.81 -10.49
CA ASP A 782 5.27 -27.61 -9.14
C ASP A 782 4.82 -28.76 -8.19
N SER A 783 5.25 -28.73 -6.93
CA SER A 783 4.88 -29.71 -5.90
C SER A 783 4.53 -29.02 -4.56
N LYS A 784 3.43 -28.28 -4.57
CA LYS A 784 2.84 -27.59 -3.42
C LYS A 784 1.76 -28.42 -2.74
N THR A 785 1.56 -28.19 -1.44
CA THR A 785 0.52 -28.84 -0.65
C THR A 785 -0.40 -27.82 0.01
N PHE A 786 -1.67 -28.17 0.15
CA PHE A 786 -2.70 -27.43 0.86
C PHE A 786 -3.01 -28.12 2.19
N HIS A 787 -3.22 -27.31 3.23
CA HIS A 787 -3.67 -27.75 4.54
C HIS A 787 -4.79 -26.82 5.01
N PHE A 788 -5.80 -27.38 5.66
CA PHE A 788 -6.86 -26.58 6.24
C PHE A 788 -6.34 -25.71 7.39
N SER A 789 -6.65 -24.42 7.32
CA SER A 789 -6.51 -23.47 8.41
C SER A 789 -7.86 -23.25 9.09
N ILE A 790 -7.82 -22.93 10.38
CA ILE A 790 -9.01 -22.48 11.12
C ILE A 790 -9.34 -21.07 10.61
N GLU A 791 -10.49 -20.92 9.96
CA GLU A 791 -10.96 -19.64 9.44
C GLU A 791 -12.14 -19.11 10.25
N PRO A 792 -12.24 -17.79 10.46
CA PRO A 792 -13.39 -17.19 11.09
C PRO A 792 -14.56 -17.09 10.11
N VAL A 793 -15.77 -16.97 10.67
CA VAL A 793 -16.98 -16.55 9.97
C VAL A 793 -17.39 -15.20 10.52
N ASN A 794 -17.56 -14.23 9.63
CA ASN A 794 -18.08 -12.92 9.94
C ASN A 794 -19.45 -12.73 9.31
N MET A 795 -20.28 -11.92 9.96
CA MET A 795 -21.56 -11.46 9.42
C MET A 795 -21.79 -10.02 9.88
N ILE A 796 -22.16 -9.15 8.95
CA ILE A 796 -22.56 -7.77 9.25
C ILE A 796 -24.02 -7.62 8.80
N ALA A 797 -24.94 -7.69 9.75
CA ALA A 797 -26.38 -7.66 9.49
C ALA A 797 -27.13 -7.22 10.74
N MET A 798 -28.36 -6.74 10.58
CA MET A 798 -29.27 -6.44 11.70
C MET A 798 -28.70 -5.43 12.72
N GLY A 799 -27.88 -4.47 12.27
CA GLY A 799 -27.25 -3.47 13.13
C GLY A 799 -26.18 -4.02 14.08
N THR A 800 -25.64 -5.21 13.81
CA THR A 800 -24.53 -5.83 14.55
C THR A 800 -23.48 -6.41 13.60
N ASP A 801 -22.22 -6.43 14.03
CA ASP A 801 -21.21 -7.34 13.53
C ASP A 801 -21.14 -8.57 14.43
N LEU A 802 -21.03 -9.75 13.81
CA LEU A 802 -20.81 -11.03 14.46
C LEU A 802 -19.50 -11.61 13.96
N PHE A 803 -18.67 -12.09 14.89
CA PHE A 803 -17.47 -12.87 14.64
C PHE A 803 -17.60 -14.23 15.32
N ALA A 804 -17.27 -15.31 14.62
CA ALA A 804 -17.19 -16.65 15.19
C ALA A 804 -16.01 -17.45 14.61
N VAL A 805 -15.28 -18.16 15.45
CA VAL A 805 -14.12 -18.97 15.04
C VAL A 805 -14.02 -20.24 15.87
N GLY A 806 -13.63 -21.34 15.22
CA GLY A 806 -13.61 -22.68 15.81
C GLY A 806 -14.95 -23.39 15.71
N ILE A 807 -15.05 -24.57 16.33
CA ILE A 807 -16.28 -25.37 16.34
C ILE A 807 -16.98 -25.16 17.69
N PRO A 808 -18.24 -24.68 17.71
CA PRO A 808 -18.99 -24.52 18.95
C PRO A 808 -19.25 -25.89 19.59
N PRO A 809 -18.98 -26.07 20.90
CA PRO A 809 -19.35 -27.31 21.58
C PRO A 809 -20.86 -27.35 21.83
N ASP A 810 -21.46 -28.55 21.79
CA ASP A 810 -22.89 -28.74 22.08
C ASP A 810 -23.25 -28.52 23.56
N SER A 811 -22.26 -28.57 24.45
CA SER A 811 -22.43 -28.39 25.89
C SER A 811 -21.18 -27.76 26.52
N PRO A 812 -21.34 -26.92 27.56
CA PRO A 812 -20.20 -26.37 28.31
C PRO A 812 -19.49 -27.40 29.19
N LYS A 813 -20.04 -28.61 29.36
CA LYS A 813 -19.40 -29.66 30.18
C LYS A 813 -18.01 -30.02 29.63
N GLY A 814 -17.00 -29.96 30.49
CA GLY A 814 -15.61 -30.28 30.14
C GLY A 814 -14.82 -29.11 29.54
N TYR A 815 -15.39 -27.89 29.55
CA TYR A 815 -14.74 -26.68 29.08
C TYR A 815 -14.69 -25.63 30.21
N ASN A 816 -13.65 -24.80 30.23
CA ASN A 816 -13.71 -23.53 30.93
C ASN A 816 -14.36 -22.51 29.99
N VAL A 817 -15.40 -21.82 30.44
CA VAL A 817 -16.20 -20.91 29.60
C VAL A 817 -16.14 -19.51 30.18
N ILE A 818 -15.82 -18.54 29.32
CA ILE A 818 -15.98 -17.11 29.63
C ILE A 818 -17.17 -16.61 28.81
N SER A 819 -18.12 -15.95 29.46
CA SER A 819 -19.22 -15.23 28.82
C SER A 819 -19.28 -13.83 29.43
N GLN A 820 -19.23 -12.80 28.59
CA GLN A 820 -19.42 -11.41 28.98
C GLN A 820 -20.43 -10.78 28.02
N ARG A 821 -21.35 -10.00 28.58
CA ARG A 821 -22.38 -9.27 27.84
C ARG A 821 -22.57 -7.89 28.44
N ASP A 822 -22.58 -6.87 27.58
CA ASP A 822 -22.98 -5.51 27.92
C ASP A 822 -24.28 -5.17 27.18
N GLU A 823 -25.38 -5.08 27.92
CA GLU A 823 -26.70 -4.78 27.35
C GLU A 823 -26.84 -3.34 26.86
N LYS A 824 -26.06 -2.39 27.40
CA LYS A 824 -26.14 -0.97 27.00
C LYS A 824 -25.43 -0.73 25.67
N GLU A 825 -24.24 -1.30 25.52
CA GLU A 825 -23.46 -1.19 24.28
C GLU A 825 -23.91 -2.21 23.23
N GLY A 826 -24.66 -3.25 23.65
CA GLY A 826 -25.08 -4.35 22.81
C GLY A 826 -23.90 -5.20 22.34
N THR A 827 -22.90 -5.39 23.21
CA THR A 827 -21.72 -6.21 22.95
C THR A 827 -21.84 -7.53 23.72
N ALA A 828 -21.31 -8.61 23.14
CA ALA A 828 -21.21 -9.89 23.83
C ALA A 828 -20.03 -10.69 23.31
N ILE A 829 -19.37 -11.44 24.19
CA ILE A 829 -18.26 -12.32 23.84
C ILE A 829 -18.38 -13.62 24.63
N LYS A 830 -18.15 -14.73 23.93
CA LYS A 830 -18.19 -16.07 24.50
C LYS A 830 -17.00 -16.90 24.03
N LEU A 831 -16.28 -17.46 24.99
CA LEU A 831 -15.01 -18.15 24.78
C LEU A 831 -15.04 -19.52 25.46
N TYR A 832 -14.54 -20.53 24.77
CA TYR A 832 -14.44 -21.89 25.30
C TYR A 832 -13.01 -22.37 25.27
N PHE A 833 -12.57 -22.89 26.41
CA PHE A 833 -11.22 -23.44 26.59
C PHE A 833 -11.31 -24.93 26.92
N LYS A 834 -10.54 -25.74 26.18
CA LYS A 834 -10.35 -27.16 26.45
C LYS A 834 -8.88 -27.40 26.76
N ASP A 835 -8.60 -28.14 27.84
CA ASP A 835 -7.23 -28.41 28.30
C ASP A 835 -6.38 -27.12 28.42
N ASN A 836 -7.02 -26.05 28.92
CA ASN A 836 -6.45 -24.71 29.05
C ASN A 836 -6.03 -24.03 27.73
N ARG A 837 -6.63 -24.41 26.59
CA ARG A 837 -6.41 -23.77 25.29
C ARG A 837 -7.72 -23.26 24.71
N LEU A 838 -7.72 -22.04 24.18
CA LEU A 838 -8.88 -21.47 23.47
C LEU A 838 -9.15 -22.30 22.22
N VAL A 839 -10.37 -22.84 22.09
CA VAL A 839 -10.77 -23.70 20.97
C VAL A 839 -11.98 -23.16 20.18
N TYR A 840 -12.71 -22.22 20.77
CA TYR A 840 -13.84 -21.57 20.14
C TYR A 840 -14.06 -20.18 20.75
N ALA A 841 -14.39 -19.22 19.89
CA ALA A 841 -14.75 -17.87 20.26
C ALA A 841 -15.88 -17.36 19.38
N ALA A 842 -16.86 -16.70 19.98
CA ALA A 842 -17.88 -15.93 19.27
C ALA A 842 -18.10 -14.59 19.96
N GLY A 843 -18.40 -13.55 19.18
CA GLY A 843 -18.75 -12.27 19.75
C GLY A 843 -19.52 -11.36 18.81
N PHE A 844 -20.18 -10.37 19.41
CA PHE A 844 -21.05 -9.39 18.80
C PHE A 844 -20.50 -8.00 19.11
N LYS A 845 -20.39 -7.15 18.09
CA LYS A 845 -19.77 -5.82 18.21
C LYS A 845 -18.36 -5.86 18.79
N CYS A 846 -17.60 -6.89 18.41
CA CYS A 846 -16.29 -7.21 18.95
C CYS A 846 -15.19 -7.22 17.88
N GLN A 847 -15.35 -6.46 16.79
CA GLN A 847 -14.36 -6.36 15.71
C GLN A 847 -12.93 -6.12 16.23
N LYS A 848 -12.76 -5.27 17.26
CA LYS A 848 -11.46 -4.95 17.86
C LYS A 848 -10.73 -6.18 18.42
N GLN A 849 -11.46 -7.19 18.87
CA GLN A 849 -10.93 -8.41 19.49
C GLN A 849 -10.79 -9.57 18.49
N SER A 850 -11.34 -9.44 17.29
CA SER A 850 -11.47 -10.54 16.32
C SER A 850 -10.12 -11.15 15.89
N GLY A 851 -9.12 -10.31 15.59
CA GLY A 851 -7.77 -10.76 15.23
C GLY A 851 -7.05 -11.48 16.38
N PHE A 852 -7.25 -11.05 17.63
CA PHE A 852 -6.69 -11.72 18.81
C PHE A 852 -7.34 -13.10 19.02
N LEU A 853 -8.67 -13.17 18.92
CA LEU A 853 -9.42 -14.41 19.12
C LEU A 853 -9.13 -15.44 18.04
N LEU A 854 -8.99 -15.03 16.77
CA LEU A 854 -8.59 -15.92 15.68
C LEU A 854 -7.23 -16.57 15.94
N LYS A 855 -6.22 -15.76 16.29
CA LYS A 855 -4.89 -16.26 16.67
C LYS A 855 -4.96 -17.15 17.90
N GLY A 856 -5.78 -16.77 18.87
CA GLY A 856 -6.00 -17.53 20.08
C GLY A 856 -6.52 -18.94 19.81
N VAL A 857 -7.47 -19.09 18.89
CA VAL A 857 -7.97 -20.41 18.49
C VAL A 857 -6.97 -21.17 17.62
N ARG A 858 -6.26 -20.50 16.69
CA ARG A 858 -5.23 -21.14 15.84
C ARG A 858 -4.04 -21.68 16.65
N ASN A 859 -3.57 -20.90 17.61
CA ASN A 859 -2.35 -21.19 18.38
C ASN A 859 -2.65 -21.87 19.72
N GLY A 860 -3.91 -21.84 20.17
CA GLY A 860 -4.35 -22.36 21.47
C GLY A 860 -3.86 -21.48 22.63
N HIS A 861 -4.20 -20.19 22.62
CA HIS A 861 -3.90 -19.28 23.73
C HIS A 861 -4.48 -19.80 25.05
N THR A 862 -3.75 -19.58 26.15
CA THR A 862 -4.17 -20.06 27.47
C THR A 862 -5.24 -19.16 28.08
N LEU A 863 -6.02 -19.70 29.03
CA LEU A 863 -7.04 -18.93 29.74
C LEU A 863 -6.46 -17.65 30.37
N GLN A 864 -5.29 -17.76 31.02
CA GLN A 864 -4.63 -16.64 31.67
C GLN A 864 -4.18 -15.57 30.68
N HIS A 865 -3.63 -15.97 29.53
CA HIS A 865 -3.21 -15.01 28.50
C HIS A 865 -4.43 -14.29 27.90
N VAL A 866 -5.52 -15.02 27.64
CA VAL A 866 -6.75 -14.42 27.12
C VAL A 866 -7.39 -13.47 28.13
N LEU A 867 -7.38 -13.81 29.43
CA LEU A 867 -7.87 -12.91 30.46
C LEU A 867 -7.06 -11.61 30.51
N ALA A 868 -5.74 -11.67 30.56
CA ALA A 868 -4.89 -10.49 30.66
C ALA A 868 -5.01 -9.50 29.49
N GLU A 869 -5.31 -10.01 28.29
CA GLU A 869 -5.37 -9.19 27.07
C GLU A 869 -6.79 -8.68 26.75
N LEU A 870 -7.85 -9.39 27.19
CA LEU A 870 -9.23 -9.03 26.85
C LEU A 870 -10.04 -8.39 27.99
N PHE A 871 -9.68 -8.64 29.26
CA PHE A 871 -10.47 -8.26 30.44
C PHE A 871 -9.60 -7.61 31.51
#